data_AF-A0A7V2QD70-F1
#
_entry.id   AF-A0A7V2QD70-F1
#
_cell.length_a   1.000
_cell.length_b   1.000
_cell.length_c   1.000
_cell.angle_alpha   90.00
_cell.angle_beta   90.00
_cell.angle_gamma   90.00
#
_symmetry.space_group_name_H-M   'P 1'
#
loop_
_entity.id
_entity.type
_entity.pdbx_description
1 polymer ?
#
loop_
_entity_poly.entity_id
_entity_poly.type
_entity_poly.pdbx_seq_one_letter_code
_entity_poly.pdbx_strand_id
1 'polypeptide(L)'
;MGQAGSSDRIEAYIQGEISGQVAVGEHILQVGSVHGGVVQIIAPGQQPQPRPRPTPVSFLPSPFPDLLDRKKEIDTATGALQSATPVAFHGPAGIGKTVLLEHLAYRPETTRFPDGVVHLYVGDRTWDDLLQSLFEAFYEVDGPFKPTEMQIRHALREKRALIFLDDLNLKREQVEALLGVAPRSVFVLASEVRLLWGKGRAVSLEGLPLEDALALVERELGRPLDEREQPAARAICTALKGHPMHILRAVARVREEGKSLEEVARSVQTADPADALAAEVLAALSKPQRRLLAVMALLDGAPLPADHLAALSGVRDVQPVLDALARRGLIQAHSPRYSLTGGLGTYLRRVWDLTPWIDRVVLRLTTWAEREHPAPAQVAEVAGAILRAMDWARADERWAEILRLGRAVEGSLALACRWGAWEQVLQRTLEAAQELGDRAAEAWALHQLGTRALCLGDIRAARDALTKALRLRESLGDEAGAAVTRHNLDVLTEAPPPRRPSRPAPKPGLPTAALIGIGLAAVAGLVALAGLGWHLLTRKPTPAPPSPPPTEMVWSPEPPQLMAPEPEEVLPCEPGEDERWVEWRWSSTSRGVEGFDFYLEALEPEQEVYPTQFVEGTSWGMSLPCGGTYLWRVRAVGPEGNTGPWSEERVFHVVEVDREGPPAPSLVAPKDGEQIPCPSGEATVVPFRWEPVDDPSGIDVYEVQIEPVVSETPIGTPPSPLRFGTGDPSAEVELPCGWDYRWRVQATDGAENPGEWSLWWGFRVMTLEEGDTLPPPAPVVVGPGSSDADDPEDLYPCSQVVLQWMPVEEDPGGSGVLGYRVSLQQYDYGTGEWESIEPYFIIYDSFVDVTEWLSIGTYRWQVWTVDKAANHGEPSQWLYFECPIG
;
A
#
# COMPACT_ATOMS: atom_id res chain seq x y z
N MET A 1 -34.24 -39.41 -47.07
CA MET A 1 -33.96 -38.12 -47.75
C MET A 1 -35.08 -37.17 -47.38
N GLY A 2 -34.74 -36.17 -46.58
CA GLY A 2 -35.63 -35.15 -46.02
C GLY A 2 -34.73 -34.30 -45.13
N GLN A 3 -34.47 -33.07 -45.58
CA GLN A 3 -33.33 -32.23 -45.22
C GLN A 3 -33.30 -31.83 -43.74
N ALA A 4 -32.13 -31.97 -43.13
CA ALA A 4 -31.74 -31.27 -41.92
C ALA A 4 -31.53 -29.79 -42.27
N GLY A 5 -32.38 -28.92 -41.72
CA GLY A 5 -32.22 -27.47 -41.80
C GLY A 5 -31.28 -26.99 -40.70
N SER A 6 -30.14 -26.46 -41.13
CA SER A 6 -29.38 -25.34 -40.55
C SER A 6 -29.43 -25.20 -39.01
N SER A 7 -28.37 -25.69 -38.36
CA SER A 7 -27.81 -25.00 -37.20
C SER A 7 -26.88 -23.91 -37.75
N ASP A 8 -27.44 -22.78 -38.18
CA ASP A 8 -26.62 -21.62 -38.46
C ASP A 8 -26.05 -21.13 -37.12
N ARG A 9 -24.75 -21.41 -36.96
CA ARG A 9 -23.85 -20.75 -36.01
C ARG A 9 -24.17 -19.25 -36.04
N ILE A 10 -24.73 -18.75 -34.95
CA ILE A 10 -24.62 -17.34 -34.63
C ILE A 10 -23.14 -17.09 -34.30
N GLU A 11 -22.32 -16.93 -35.34
CA GLU A 11 -21.19 -15.99 -35.31
C GLU A 11 -21.82 -14.59 -35.31
N ALA A 12 -22.55 -14.25 -34.24
CA ALA A 12 -22.80 -12.86 -33.94
C ALA A 12 -21.42 -12.24 -33.76
N TYR A 13 -21.20 -11.11 -34.41
CA TYR A 13 -20.06 -10.23 -34.21
C TYR A 13 -19.97 -9.85 -32.71
N ILE A 14 -19.42 -10.72 -31.87
CA ILE A 14 -18.94 -10.37 -30.55
C ILE A 14 -17.61 -9.66 -30.80
N GLN A 15 -17.67 -8.36 -31.12
CA GLN A 15 -16.49 -7.52 -31.00
C GLN A 15 -16.27 -7.29 -29.50
N GLY A 16 -15.28 -7.98 -28.94
CA GLY A 16 -14.87 -7.89 -27.55
C GLY A 16 -14.23 -9.19 -27.04
N GLU A 17 -13.19 -9.09 -26.23
CA GLU A 17 -12.61 -10.24 -25.53
C GLU A 17 -13.63 -10.77 -24.51
N ILE A 18 -14.01 -12.05 -24.61
CA ILE A 18 -14.79 -12.72 -23.57
C ILE A 18 -13.92 -12.77 -22.31
N SER A 19 -14.31 -12.03 -21.27
CA SER A 19 -13.56 -11.99 -20.01
C SER A 19 -13.80 -13.23 -19.15
N GLY A 20 -14.94 -13.90 -19.33
CA GLY A 20 -15.20 -15.20 -18.70
C GLY A 20 -16.64 -15.70 -18.88
N GLN A 21 -16.95 -16.82 -18.23
CA GLN A 21 -18.28 -17.42 -18.25
C GLN A 21 -18.68 -17.99 -16.89
N VAL A 22 -19.98 -17.96 -16.60
CA VAL A 22 -20.58 -18.50 -15.36
C VAL A 22 -21.70 -19.46 -15.72
N ALA A 23 -21.65 -20.68 -15.20
CA ALA A 23 -22.74 -21.63 -15.35
C ALA A 23 -23.82 -21.41 -14.29
N VAL A 24 -25.08 -21.29 -14.71
CA VAL A 24 -26.24 -20.99 -13.86
C VAL A 24 -27.43 -21.86 -14.27
N GLY A 25 -27.70 -22.92 -13.52
CA GLY A 25 -28.76 -23.85 -13.85
C GLY A 25 -28.59 -24.47 -15.25
N GLU A 26 -29.53 -24.20 -16.16
CA GLU A 26 -29.46 -24.64 -17.56
C GLU A 26 -28.83 -23.58 -18.51
N HIS A 27 -28.23 -22.52 -17.96
CA HIS A 27 -27.67 -21.40 -18.72
C HIS A 27 -26.17 -21.23 -18.50
N ILE A 28 -25.44 -20.75 -19.52
CA ILE A 28 -24.13 -20.13 -19.38
C ILE A 28 -24.29 -18.64 -19.63
N LEU A 29 -23.86 -17.82 -18.68
CA LEU A 29 -23.67 -16.38 -18.84
C LEU A 29 -22.25 -16.13 -19.35
N GLN A 30 -22.12 -15.52 -20.51
CA GLN A 30 -20.86 -14.97 -21.01
C GLN A 30 -20.72 -13.51 -20.56
N VAL A 31 -19.58 -13.18 -19.95
CA VAL A 31 -19.25 -11.86 -19.40
C VAL A 31 -18.15 -11.22 -20.27
N GLY A 32 -18.17 -9.89 -20.40
CA GLY A 32 -17.10 -9.11 -21.07
C GLY A 32 -17.47 -8.48 -22.41
N SER A 33 -18.67 -8.72 -22.95
CA SER A 33 -19.12 -7.99 -24.14
C SER A 33 -19.40 -6.52 -23.81
N VAL A 34 -18.96 -5.61 -24.68
CA VAL A 34 -19.27 -4.16 -24.60
C VAL A 34 -20.78 -3.88 -24.59
N HIS A 35 -21.58 -4.77 -25.17
CA HIS A 35 -23.05 -4.71 -25.23
C HIS A 35 -23.73 -5.42 -24.04
N GLY A 36 -22.95 -6.01 -23.13
CA GLY A 36 -23.40 -6.66 -21.90
C GLY A 36 -23.53 -8.18 -21.98
N GLY A 37 -23.88 -8.80 -20.86
CA GLY A 37 -23.87 -10.25 -20.71
C GLY A 37 -24.77 -11.00 -21.70
N VAL A 38 -24.29 -12.10 -22.26
CA VAL A 38 -25.04 -12.94 -23.20
C VAL A 38 -25.36 -14.28 -22.55
N VAL A 39 -26.62 -14.68 -22.59
CA VAL A 39 -27.07 -15.96 -22.02
C VAL A 39 -27.20 -17.00 -23.12
N GLN A 40 -26.65 -18.19 -22.88
CA GLN A 40 -26.81 -19.35 -23.76
C GLN A 40 -27.38 -20.52 -22.97
N ILE A 41 -28.19 -21.35 -23.63
CA ILE A 41 -28.71 -22.58 -23.02
C ILE A 41 -27.63 -23.66 -23.11
N ILE A 42 -27.32 -24.29 -21.98
CA ILE A 42 -26.36 -25.40 -21.91
C ILE A 42 -27.00 -26.66 -22.50
N ALA A 43 -26.29 -27.34 -23.40
CA ALA A 43 -26.72 -28.65 -23.87
C ALA A 43 -26.80 -29.66 -22.70
N PRO A 44 -27.87 -30.49 -22.61
CA PRO A 44 -28.01 -31.47 -21.54
C PRO A 44 -26.75 -32.35 -21.38
N GLY A 45 -26.18 -32.38 -20.17
CA GLY A 45 -24.97 -33.15 -19.86
C GLY A 45 -23.65 -32.37 -19.90
N GLN A 46 -23.66 -31.10 -20.34
CA GLN A 46 -22.49 -30.19 -20.28
C GLN A 46 -22.49 -29.25 -19.07
N GLN A 47 -23.47 -29.37 -18.17
CA GLN A 47 -23.50 -28.57 -16.94
C GLN A 47 -22.36 -28.99 -16.01
N PRO A 48 -21.64 -28.02 -15.40
CA PRO A 48 -20.70 -28.33 -14.33
C PRO A 48 -21.42 -29.10 -13.24
N GLN A 49 -20.84 -30.23 -12.82
CA GLN A 49 -21.42 -31.04 -11.76
C GLN A 49 -20.75 -30.68 -10.43
N PRO A 50 -21.49 -30.12 -9.47
CA PRO A 50 -20.95 -29.89 -8.15
C PRO A 50 -20.55 -31.19 -7.48
N ARG A 51 -19.29 -31.26 -7.03
CA ARG A 51 -18.74 -32.41 -6.32
C ARG A 51 -18.83 -32.13 -4.83
N PRO A 52 -19.44 -33.03 -4.01
CA PRO A 52 -19.45 -32.84 -2.58
C PRO A 52 -18.01 -32.89 -2.04
N ARG A 53 -17.67 -31.97 -1.13
CA ARG A 53 -16.40 -31.98 -0.43
C ARG A 53 -16.26 -33.22 0.46
N PRO A 54 -15.03 -33.68 0.74
CA PRO A 54 -14.80 -34.73 1.74
C PRO A 54 -15.42 -34.35 3.09
N THR A 55 -16.19 -35.28 3.67
CA THR A 55 -16.84 -35.10 4.98
C THR A 55 -16.05 -35.83 6.07
N PRO A 56 -15.97 -35.27 7.30
CA PRO A 56 -16.57 -34.01 7.73
C PRO A 56 -15.83 -32.79 7.15
N VAL A 57 -16.57 -31.78 6.70
CA VAL A 57 -15.94 -30.50 6.33
C VAL A 57 -15.45 -29.79 7.58
N SER A 58 -14.35 -29.06 7.46
CA SER A 58 -13.74 -28.35 8.58
C SER A 58 -13.39 -26.93 8.19
N PHE A 59 -14.38 -26.05 8.28
CA PHE A 59 -14.19 -24.60 8.19
C PHE A 59 -14.37 -24.02 9.59
N LEU A 60 -13.32 -24.13 10.42
CA LEU A 60 -13.33 -23.68 11.80
C LEU A 60 -12.64 -22.31 11.90
N PRO A 61 -13.09 -21.43 12.82
CA PRO A 61 -12.35 -20.22 13.15
C PRO A 61 -11.10 -20.56 13.97
N SER A 62 -10.24 -19.58 14.24
CA SER A 62 -9.11 -19.77 15.16
C SER A 62 -9.60 -20.16 16.57
N PRO A 63 -8.92 -21.07 17.28
CA PRO A 63 -9.35 -21.51 18.61
C PRO A 63 -9.17 -20.42 19.66
N PHE A 64 -10.15 -20.28 20.55
CA PHE A 64 -10.10 -19.39 21.71
C PHE A 64 -10.31 -20.17 23.02
N PRO A 65 -9.24 -20.73 23.63
CA PRO A 65 -9.37 -21.67 24.76
C PRO A 65 -9.72 -20.99 26.09
N ASP A 66 -9.22 -19.77 26.34
CA ASP A 66 -9.29 -19.10 27.65
C ASP A 66 -10.48 -18.14 27.75
N LEU A 67 -11.68 -18.65 27.55
CA LEU A 67 -12.90 -17.86 27.69
C LEU A 67 -13.20 -17.60 29.18
N LEU A 68 -13.36 -16.32 29.54
CA LEU A 68 -13.79 -15.89 30.87
C LEU A 68 -15.32 -15.86 30.95
N ASP A 69 -15.88 -16.25 32.10
CA ASP A 69 -17.32 -16.41 32.33
C ASP A 69 -18.03 -17.32 31.29
N ARG A 70 -19.27 -16.99 30.88
CA ARG A 70 -20.10 -17.62 29.85
C ARG A 70 -20.54 -19.05 30.08
N LYS A 71 -20.40 -19.59 31.31
CA LYS A 71 -20.77 -20.98 31.62
C LYS A 71 -22.25 -21.27 31.32
N LYS A 72 -23.16 -20.36 31.67
CA LYS A 72 -24.60 -20.53 31.44
C LYS A 72 -24.95 -20.53 29.95
N GLU A 73 -24.31 -19.65 29.20
CA GLU A 73 -24.47 -19.50 27.76
C GLU A 73 -23.94 -20.73 27.04
N ILE A 74 -22.76 -21.21 27.43
CA ILE A 74 -22.15 -22.46 26.93
C ILE A 74 -23.05 -23.66 27.25
N ASP A 75 -23.52 -23.81 28.50
CA ASP A 75 -24.42 -24.90 28.87
C ASP A 75 -25.73 -24.87 28.07
N THR A 76 -26.25 -23.67 27.82
CA THR A 76 -27.44 -23.46 26.98
C THR A 76 -27.17 -23.85 25.53
N ALA A 77 -26.01 -23.48 24.99
CA ALA A 77 -25.54 -23.85 23.66
C ALA A 77 -25.39 -25.36 23.55
N THR A 78 -24.64 -25.99 24.46
CA THR A 78 -24.42 -27.43 24.54
C THR A 78 -25.75 -28.17 24.58
N GLY A 79 -26.71 -27.75 25.41
CA GLY A 79 -28.04 -28.34 25.43
C GLY A 79 -28.81 -28.19 24.11
N ALA A 80 -28.67 -27.05 23.42
CA ALA A 80 -29.26 -26.82 22.10
C ALA A 80 -28.63 -27.71 21.02
N LEU A 81 -27.29 -27.83 21.02
CA LEU A 81 -26.54 -28.72 20.14
C LEU A 81 -26.93 -30.19 20.34
N GLN A 82 -27.10 -30.62 21.59
CA GLN A 82 -27.53 -31.99 21.92
C GLN A 82 -28.97 -32.30 21.45
N SER A 83 -29.84 -31.29 21.47
CA SER A 83 -31.24 -31.41 21.03
C SER A 83 -31.46 -31.02 19.56
N ALA A 84 -30.38 -30.83 18.80
CA ALA A 84 -30.39 -30.38 17.41
C ALA A 84 -31.28 -29.13 17.17
N THR A 85 -31.27 -28.20 18.13
CA THR A 85 -32.08 -26.98 18.10
C THR A 85 -31.20 -25.78 17.78
N PRO A 86 -31.60 -24.88 16.87
CA PRO A 86 -30.85 -23.66 16.59
C PRO A 86 -30.69 -22.79 17.85
N VAL A 87 -29.53 -22.17 18.00
CA VAL A 87 -29.24 -21.22 19.07
C VAL A 87 -28.71 -19.91 18.49
N ALA A 88 -29.17 -18.79 19.02
CA ALA A 88 -28.74 -17.46 18.62
C ALA A 88 -28.28 -16.66 19.83
N PHE A 89 -27.08 -16.09 19.75
CA PHE A 89 -26.54 -15.17 20.72
C PHE A 89 -26.73 -13.73 20.23
N HIS A 90 -27.26 -12.87 21.10
CA HIS A 90 -27.44 -11.47 20.77
C HIS A 90 -26.93 -10.54 21.87
N GLY A 91 -26.55 -9.32 21.50
CA GLY A 91 -26.01 -8.33 22.43
C GLY A 91 -25.19 -7.28 21.70
N PRO A 92 -24.76 -6.21 22.38
CA PRO A 92 -24.08 -5.09 21.75
C PRO A 92 -22.76 -5.48 21.06
N ALA A 93 -22.31 -4.65 20.13
CA ALA A 93 -21.04 -4.81 19.43
C ALA A 93 -19.86 -4.89 20.43
N GLY A 94 -18.98 -5.89 20.30
CA GLY A 94 -17.84 -6.07 21.20
C GLY A 94 -18.13 -6.75 22.55
N ILE A 95 -19.35 -7.27 22.78
CA ILE A 95 -19.71 -8.00 24.02
C ILE A 95 -19.10 -9.42 24.12
N GLY A 96 -18.43 -9.89 23.05
CA GLY A 96 -17.79 -11.22 22.99
C GLY A 96 -18.61 -12.30 22.28
N LYS A 97 -19.52 -11.95 21.36
CA LYS A 97 -20.29 -12.92 20.56
C LYS A 97 -19.38 -13.81 19.70
N THR A 98 -18.53 -13.22 18.89
CA THR A 98 -17.56 -13.93 18.02
C THR A 98 -16.68 -14.87 18.84
N VAL A 99 -16.07 -14.37 19.92
CA VAL A 99 -15.22 -15.17 20.81
C VAL A 99 -15.97 -16.37 21.42
N LEU A 100 -17.26 -16.21 21.75
CA LEU A 100 -18.09 -17.33 22.22
C LEU A 100 -18.32 -18.37 21.10
N LEU A 101 -18.59 -17.94 19.87
CA LEU A 101 -18.74 -18.84 18.72
C LEU A 101 -17.43 -19.59 18.44
N GLU A 102 -16.29 -18.88 18.47
CA GLU A 102 -14.95 -19.46 18.32
C GLU A 102 -14.69 -20.53 19.39
N HIS A 103 -15.02 -20.25 20.65
CA HIS A 103 -14.89 -21.23 21.73
C HIS A 103 -15.82 -22.45 21.52
N LEU A 104 -17.07 -22.22 21.11
CA LEU A 104 -18.05 -23.29 20.87
C LEU A 104 -17.66 -24.20 19.71
N ALA A 105 -16.94 -23.70 18.71
CA ALA A 105 -16.52 -24.47 17.53
C ALA A 105 -15.59 -25.65 17.86
N TYR A 106 -14.87 -25.57 18.99
CA TYR A 106 -13.92 -26.60 19.44
C TYR A 106 -14.46 -27.51 20.56
N ARG A 107 -15.74 -27.42 20.88
CA ARG A 107 -16.37 -28.23 21.94
C ARG A 107 -16.54 -29.69 21.50
N PRO A 108 -16.46 -30.68 22.42
CA PRO A 108 -16.61 -32.09 22.05
C PRO A 108 -17.93 -32.43 21.32
N GLU A 109 -19.00 -31.68 21.59
CA GLU A 109 -20.30 -31.85 20.95
C GLU A 109 -20.28 -31.62 19.43
N THR A 110 -19.31 -30.88 18.90
CA THR A 110 -19.19 -30.60 17.46
C THR A 110 -18.83 -31.85 16.64
N THR A 111 -18.23 -32.87 17.27
CA THR A 111 -17.92 -34.16 16.64
C THR A 111 -19.15 -34.99 16.26
N ARG A 112 -20.34 -34.61 16.75
CA ARG A 112 -21.60 -35.32 16.48
C ARG A 112 -22.19 -35.03 15.10
N PHE A 113 -21.65 -34.04 14.39
CA PHE A 113 -22.16 -33.60 13.10
C PHE A 113 -21.38 -34.28 11.96
N PRO A 114 -21.95 -35.30 11.30
CA PRO A 114 -21.22 -36.15 10.36
C PRO A 114 -20.79 -35.43 9.08
N ASP A 115 -21.51 -34.38 8.69
CA ASP A 115 -21.13 -33.54 7.55
C ASP A 115 -20.08 -32.49 7.93
N GLY A 116 -19.78 -32.31 9.22
CA GLY A 116 -18.73 -31.43 9.73
C GLY A 116 -19.22 -30.08 10.27
N VAL A 117 -18.28 -29.14 10.39
CA VAL A 117 -18.48 -27.82 10.98
C VAL A 117 -18.13 -26.73 9.97
N VAL A 118 -19.00 -25.74 9.87
CA VAL A 118 -18.84 -24.59 8.97
C VAL A 118 -19.00 -23.31 9.78
N HIS A 119 -17.99 -22.45 9.78
CA HIS A 119 -18.04 -21.11 10.35
C HIS A 119 -17.91 -20.06 9.25
N LEU A 120 -18.90 -19.17 9.14
CA LEU A 120 -18.91 -18.08 8.16
C LEU A 120 -19.14 -16.74 8.86
N TYR A 121 -18.30 -15.76 8.54
CA TYR A 121 -18.55 -14.37 8.84
C TYR A 121 -19.47 -13.76 7.77
N VAL A 122 -20.64 -13.28 8.19
CA VAL A 122 -21.70 -12.80 7.28
C VAL A 122 -21.54 -11.32 6.96
N GLY A 123 -21.48 -10.45 7.97
CA GLY A 123 -21.37 -8.99 7.78
C GLY A 123 -22.47 -8.45 6.86
N ASP A 124 -22.09 -7.61 5.90
CA ASP A 124 -22.99 -6.97 4.93
C ASP A 124 -23.39 -7.86 3.72
N ARG A 125 -23.13 -9.17 3.78
CA ARG A 125 -23.48 -10.07 2.66
C ARG A 125 -24.98 -10.09 2.42
N THR A 126 -25.34 -10.11 1.14
CA THR A 126 -26.72 -10.32 0.73
C THR A 126 -27.19 -11.74 1.01
N TRP A 127 -28.50 -11.95 0.96
CA TRP A 127 -29.11 -13.28 1.01
C TRP A 127 -28.52 -14.24 -0.02
N ASP A 128 -28.42 -13.82 -1.28
CA ASP A 128 -27.93 -14.66 -2.37
C ASP A 128 -26.46 -15.07 -2.19
N ASP A 129 -25.63 -14.12 -1.73
CA ASP A 129 -24.19 -14.36 -1.51
C ASP A 129 -23.94 -15.21 -0.26
N LEU A 130 -24.81 -15.12 0.75
CA LEU A 130 -24.80 -16.02 1.91
C LEU A 130 -25.16 -17.45 1.48
N LEU A 131 -26.22 -17.63 0.70
CA LEU A 131 -26.60 -18.96 0.20
C LEU A 131 -25.52 -19.56 -0.71
N GLN A 132 -24.89 -18.74 -1.55
CA GLN A 132 -23.74 -19.13 -2.35
C GLN A 132 -22.59 -19.64 -1.46
N SER A 133 -22.25 -18.88 -0.41
CA SER A 133 -21.15 -19.24 0.51
C SER A 133 -21.45 -20.54 1.27
N LEU A 134 -22.71 -20.75 1.69
CA LEU A 134 -23.14 -22.00 2.31
C LEU A 134 -23.04 -23.20 1.36
N PHE A 135 -23.38 -23.01 0.08
CA PHE A 135 -23.21 -24.04 -0.92
C PHE A 135 -21.72 -24.38 -1.14
N GLU A 136 -20.87 -23.37 -1.31
CA GLU A 136 -19.42 -23.49 -1.51
C GLU A 136 -18.70 -24.17 -0.32
N ALA A 137 -19.28 -24.09 0.88
CA ALA A 137 -18.77 -24.78 2.07
C ALA A 137 -18.93 -26.31 2.00
N PHE A 138 -19.88 -26.84 1.23
CA PHE A 138 -20.10 -28.29 1.12
C PHE A 138 -19.78 -28.87 -0.26
N TYR A 139 -19.61 -28.02 -1.26
CA TYR A 139 -19.43 -28.42 -2.64
C TYR A 139 -18.27 -27.67 -3.29
N GLU A 140 -17.55 -28.38 -4.15
CA GLU A 140 -16.55 -27.83 -5.07
C GLU A 140 -17.09 -27.92 -6.49
N VAL A 141 -16.75 -26.93 -7.32
CA VAL A 141 -17.12 -26.92 -8.73
C VAL A 141 -15.90 -26.49 -9.53
N ASP A 142 -15.71 -27.13 -10.68
CA ASP A 142 -14.67 -26.76 -11.63
C ASP A 142 -15.13 -25.51 -12.40
N GLY A 143 -14.66 -24.34 -11.95
CA GLY A 143 -14.98 -23.02 -12.53
C GLY A 143 -16.21 -22.33 -11.91
N PRO A 144 -16.54 -21.10 -12.38
CA PRO A 144 -17.64 -20.32 -11.84
C PRO A 144 -19.01 -20.98 -12.03
N PHE A 145 -19.70 -21.25 -10.92
CA PHE A 145 -21.00 -21.89 -10.91
C PHE A 145 -21.93 -21.25 -9.87
N LYS A 146 -23.06 -20.72 -10.35
CA LYS A 146 -24.13 -20.15 -9.55
C LYS A 146 -25.32 -21.12 -9.52
N PRO A 147 -25.49 -21.95 -8.48
CA PRO A 147 -26.72 -22.71 -8.31
C PRO A 147 -27.93 -21.79 -8.08
N THR A 148 -29.08 -22.22 -8.58
CA THR A 148 -30.38 -21.65 -8.23
C THR A 148 -30.69 -21.92 -6.74
N GLU A 149 -31.51 -21.10 -6.11
CA GLU A 149 -31.91 -21.31 -4.71
C GLU A 149 -32.50 -22.72 -4.49
N MET A 150 -33.27 -23.22 -5.46
CA MET A 150 -33.83 -24.58 -5.41
C MET A 150 -32.75 -25.67 -5.43
N GLN A 151 -31.69 -25.49 -6.22
CA GLN A 151 -30.54 -26.40 -6.21
C GLN A 151 -29.78 -26.33 -4.88
N ILE A 152 -29.60 -25.14 -4.31
CA ILE A 152 -28.96 -24.96 -2.99
C ILE A 152 -29.79 -25.67 -1.91
N ARG A 153 -31.11 -25.42 -1.86
CA ARG A 153 -32.01 -26.10 -0.91
C ARG A 153 -31.98 -27.61 -1.08
N HIS A 154 -31.98 -28.11 -2.32
CA HIS A 154 -31.90 -29.54 -2.58
C HIS A 154 -30.56 -30.14 -2.09
N ALA A 155 -29.45 -29.48 -2.39
CA ALA A 155 -28.10 -29.91 -2.02
C ALA A 155 -27.90 -29.93 -0.49
N LEU A 156 -28.40 -28.91 0.21
CA LEU A 156 -28.21 -28.76 1.65
C LEU A 156 -29.28 -29.47 2.50
N ARG A 157 -30.37 -29.94 1.90
CA ARG A 157 -31.50 -30.57 2.61
C ARG A 157 -31.10 -31.73 3.52
N GLU A 158 -30.20 -32.58 3.03
CA GLU A 158 -29.80 -33.81 3.71
C GLU A 158 -28.55 -33.64 4.58
N LYS A 159 -27.92 -32.46 4.54
CA LYS A 159 -26.73 -32.16 5.34
C LYS A 159 -27.06 -32.06 6.82
N ARG A 160 -26.22 -32.70 7.64
CA ARG A 160 -26.24 -32.73 9.10
C ARG A 160 -24.94 -32.11 9.62
N ALA A 161 -24.81 -30.81 9.39
CA ALA A 161 -23.64 -30.04 9.80
C ALA A 161 -23.96 -29.12 10.98
N LEU A 162 -22.92 -28.67 11.66
CA LEU A 162 -22.99 -27.54 12.57
C LEU A 162 -22.55 -26.28 11.83
N ILE A 163 -23.44 -25.29 11.74
CA ILE A 163 -23.20 -24.08 10.96
C ILE A 163 -23.19 -22.88 11.91
N PHE A 164 -22.02 -22.29 12.12
CA PHE A 164 -21.83 -21.03 12.80
C PHE A 164 -21.91 -19.90 11.78
N LEU A 165 -22.80 -18.95 12.04
CA LEU A 165 -22.91 -17.72 11.28
C LEU A 165 -22.68 -16.56 12.22
N ASP A 166 -21.60 -15.83 11.97
CA ASP A 166 -21.20 -14.68 12.78
C ASP A 166 -21.61 -13.36 12.11
N ASP A 167 -21.91 -12.37 12.92
CA ASP A 167 -22.30 -11.00 12.53
C ASP A 167 -23.47 -10.94 11.54
N LEU A 168 -24.61 -11.55 11.90
CA LEU A 168 -25.81 -11.54 11.07
C LEU A 168 -26.58 -10.23 11.18
N ASN A 169 -26.81 -9.62 10.01
CA ASN A 169 -27.76 -8.53 9.81
C ASN A 169 -28.94 -8.97 8.92
N LEU A 170 -29.66 -10.02 9.33
CA LEU A 170 -30.81 -10.55 8.59
C LEU A 170 -32.13 -10.22 9.29
N LYS A 171 -33.17 -9.99 8.48
CA LYS A 171 -34.54 -9.87 8.98
C LYS A 171 -35.05 -11.22 9.47
N ARG A 172 -36.05 -11.20 10.34
CA ARG A 172 -36.66 -12.39 10.94
C ARG A 172 -37.09 -13.42 9.87
N GLU A 173 -37.75 -12.97 8.82
CA GLU A 173 -38.27 -13.85 7.76
C GLU A 173 -37.13 -14.56 7.02
N GLN A 174 -36.01 -13.87 6.82
CA GLN A 174 -34.82 -14.43 6.20
C GLN A 174 -34.14 -15.46 7.10
N VAL A 175 -34.08 -15.22 8.41
CA VAL A 175 -33.58 -16.22 9.36
C VAL A 175 -34.44 -17.48 9.35
N GLU A 176 -35.77 -17.35 9.33
CA GLU A 176 -36.66 -18.51 9.22
C GLU A 176 -36.47 -19.27 7.89
N ALA A 177 -36.28 -18.53 6.79
CA ALA A 177 -35.99 -19.11 5.48
C ALA A 177 -34.65 -19.85 5.46
N LEU A 178 -33.63 -19.32 6.15
CA LEU A 178 -32.26 -19.85 6.25
C LEU A 178 -32.24 -21.20 6.96
N LEU A 179 -32.93 -21.30 8.09
CA LEU A 179 -33.11 -22.57 8.80
C LEU A 179 -33.80 -23.61 7.90
N GLY A 180 -34.69 -23.16 7.01
CA GLY A 180 -35.35 -24.02 6.02
C GLY A 180 -34.47 -24.45 4.84
N VAL A 181 -33.30 -23.85 4.63
CA VAL A 181 -32.35 -24.24 3.57
C VAL A 181 -31.63 -25.54 3.93
N ALA A 182 -31.24 -25.69 5.19
CA ALA A 182 -30.56 -26.89 5.71
C ALA A 182 -31.28 -27.41 6.98
N PRO A 183 -32.49 -27.99 6.84
CA PRO A 183 -33.38 -28.31 7.96
C PRO A 183 -32.86 -29.40 8.91
N ARG A 184 -31.79 -30.12 8.53
CA ARG A 184 -31.14 -31.15 9.35
C ARG A 184 -29.80 -30.72 9.94
N SER A 185 -29.33 -29.52 9.57
CA SER A 185 -28.18 -28.88 10.18
C SER A 185 -28.61 -28.07 11.41
N VAL A 186 -27.67 -27.85 12.33
CA VAL A 186 -27.90 -26.99 13.49
C VAL A 186 -27.18 -25.68 13.26
N PHE A 187 -27.90 -24.58 13.50
CA PHE A 187 -27.37 -23.23 13.34
C PHE A 187 -27.03 -22.61 14.69
N VAL A 188 -25.83 -22.04 14.78
CA VAL A 188 -25.38 -21.17 15.87
C VAL A 188 -25.20 -19.78 15.28
N LEU A 189 -26.02 -18.83 15.71
CA LEU A 189 -26.09 -17.50 15.12
C LEU A 189 -25.56 -16.45 16.10
N ALA A 190 -24.84 -15.45 15.61
CA ALA A 190 -24.50 -14.25 16.38
C ALA A 190 -25.02 -12.99 15.68
N SER A 191 -25.65 -12.09 16.44
CA SER A 191 -26.18 -10.81 15.91
C SER A 191 -26.20 -9.75 17.00
N GLU A 192 -26.34 -8.49 16.63
CA GLU A 192 -26.59 -7.43 17.61
C GLU A 192 -28.02 -7.49 18.16
N VAL A 193 -28.96 -7.94 17.33
CA VAL A 193 -30.39 -7.99 17.64
C VAL A 193 -30.87 -9.42 17.85
N ARG A 194 -32.02 -9.55 18.53
CA ARG A 194 -32.63 -10.86 18.77
C ARG A 194 -33.24 -11.45 17.49
N LEU A 195 -32.63 -12.52 16.97
CA LEU A 195 -33.08 -13.20 15.74
C LEU A 195 -34.15 -14.30 15.95
N LEU A 196 -34.09 -15.06 17.05
CA LEU A 196 -34.98 -16.21 17.28
C LEU A 196 -36.11 -15.90 18.28
N TRP A 197 -37.34 -16.20 17.87
CA TRP A 197 -38.57 -15.92 18.62
C TRP A 197 -39.49 -17.13 18.85
N GLY A 198 -39.12 -18.33 18.35
CA GLY A 198 -39.92 -19.55 18.56
C GLY A 198 -39.30 -20.86 18.05
N LYS A 199 -38.55 -20.84 16.94
CA LYS A 199 -37.85 -22.02 16.38
C LYS A 199 -36.38 -22.07 16.81
N GLY A 200 -36.14 -22.10 18.12
CA GLY A 200 -34.79 -22.19 18.68
C GLY A 200 -34.62 -21.41 19.96
N ARG A 201 -33.39 -21.35 20.47
CA ARG A 201 -33.04 -20.63 21.70
C ARG A 201 -32.37 -19.30 21.37
N ALA A 202 -32.88 -18.19 21.90
CA ALA A 202 -32.20 -16.91 21.87
C ALA A 202 -31.59 -16.63 23.26
N VAL A 203 -30.31 -16.28 23.27
CA VAL A 203 -29.53 -16.02 24.49
C VAL A 203 -28.95 -14.62 24.40
N SER A 204 -29.27 -13.79 25.39
CA SER A 204 -28.71 -12.44 25.50
C SER A 204 -27.34 -12.52 26.16
N LEU A 205 -26.34 -11.85 25.59
CA LEU A 205 -25.04 -11.66 26.21
C LEU A 205 -25.00 -10.30 26.90
N GLU A 206 -24.70 -10.32 28.20
CA GLU A 206 -24.50 -9.14 29.04
C GLU A 206 -23.02 -8.94 29.36
N GLY A 207 -22.66 -7.85 30.03
CA GLY A 207 -21.28 -7.64 30.47
C GLY A 207 -20.76 -8.75 31.37
N LEU A 208 -19.45 -8.91 31.45
CA LEU A 208 -18.82 -9.87 32.34
C LEU A 208 -19.15 -9.54 33.81
N PRO A 209 -19.38 -10.55 34.66
CA PRO A 209 -19.41 -10.38 36.09
C PRO A 209 -18.13 -9.69 36.58
N LEU A 210 -18.23 -8.93 37.68
CA LEU A 210 -17.12 -8.08 38.14
C LEU A 210 -15.81 -8.85 38.33
N GLU A 211 -15.85 -10.06 38.90
CA GLU A 211 -14.64 -10.85 39.14
C GLU A 211 -14.01 -11.35 37.82
N ASP A 212 -14.81 -11.76 36.83
CA ASP A 212 -14.31 -12.13 35.50
C ASP A 212 -13.82 -10.92 34.70
N ALA A 213 -14.44 -9.75 34.91
CA ALA A 213 -13.98 -8.49 34.34
C ALA A 213 -12.62 -8.06 34.91
N LEU A 214 -12.38 -8.25 36.21
CA LEU A 214 -11.07 -8.03 36.83
C LEU A 214 -10.03 -9.04 36.33
N ALA A 215 -10.41 -10.31 36.19
CA ALA A 215 -9.54 -11.33 35.59
C ALA A 215 -9.16 -10.98 34.15
N LEU A 216 -10.07 -10.35 33.38
CA LEU A 216 -9.75 -9.82 32.05
C LEU A 216 -8.70 -8.70 32.13
N VAL A 217 -8.82 -7.79 33.11
CA VAL A 217 -7.82 -6.73 33.34
C VAL A 217 -6.45 -7.32 33.65
N GLU A 218 -6.37 -8.27 34.60
CA GLU A 218 -5.13 -8.94 34.98
C GLU A 218 -4.49 -9.68 33.80
N ARG A 219 -5.30 -10.40 33.02
CA ARG A 219 -4.85 -11.13 31.84
C ARG A 219 -4.24 -10.19 30.80
N GLU A 220 -4.90 -9.07 30.52
CA GLU A 220 -4.40 -8.12 29.54
C GLU A 220 -3.16 -7.36 30.02
N LEU A 221 -3.04 -7.09 31.32
CA LEU A 221 -1.83 -6.52 31.93
C LEU A 221 -0.68 -7.53 32.01
N GLY A 222 -0.96 -8.83 31.90
CA GLY A 222 0.03 -9.90 32.05
C GLY A 222 0.53 -10.08 33.49
N ARG A 223 -0.16 -9.52 34.48
CA ARG A 223 0.21 -9.56 35.91
C ARG A 223 -1.03 -9.39 36.81
N PRO A 224 -0.99 -9.89 38.06
CA PRO A 224 -2.07 -9.66 39.03
C PRO A 224 -2.16 -8.18 39.43
N LEU A 225 -3.34 -7.76 39.90
CA LEU A 225 -3.58 -6.43 40.44
C LEU A 225 -3.12 -6.34 41.90
N ASP A 226 -2.43 -5.26 42.26
CA ASP A 226 -2.06 -5.01 43.66
C ASP A 226 -3.21 -4.41 44.49
N GLU A 227 -3.03 -4.31 45.82
CA GLU A 227 -4.06 -3.79 46.73
C GLU A 227 -4.44 -2.31 46.45
N ARG A 228 -3.54 -1.53 45.87
CA ARG A 228 -3.78 -0.11 45.53
C ARG A 228 -4.52 0.04 44.21
N GLU A 229 -4.27 -0.85 43.25
CA GLU A 229 -4.88 -0.87 41.94
C GLU A 229 -6.31 -1.44 41.95
N GLN A 230 -6.61 -2.37 42.86
CA GLN A 230 -7.92 -3.05 42.93
C GLN A 230 -9.14 -2.10 42.97
N PRO A 231 -9.18 -1.04 43.80
CA PRO A 231 -10.29 -0.10 43.81
C PRO A 231 -10.50 0.59 42.45
N ALA A 232 -9.43 1.00 41.79
CA ALA A 232 -9.48 1.66 40.49
C ALA A 232 -9.95 0.69 39.39
N ALA A 233 -9.42 -0.53 39.36
CA ALA A 233 -9.84 -1.57 38.41
C ALA A 233 -11.33 -1.93 38.59
N ARG A 234 -11.81 -2.05 39.84
CA ARG A 234 -13.24 -2.27 40.15
C ARG A 234 -14.11 -1.11 39.68
N ALA A 235 -13.66 0.12 39.86
CA ALA A 235 -14.37 1.31 39.40
C ALA A 235 -14.49 1.32 37.86
N ILE A 236 -13.41 1.01 37.13
CA ILE A 236 -13.41 0.90 35.67
C ILE A 236 -14.40 -0.17 35.21
N CYS A 237 -14.27 -1.40 35.73
CA CYS A 237 -15.14 -2.51 35.33
C CYS A 237 -16.62 -2.22 35.60
N THR A 238 -16.92 -1.56 36.72
CA THR A 238 -18.29 -1.17 37.09
C THR A 238 -18.83 -0.07 36.17
N ALA A 239 -18.06 0.99 35.91
CA ALA A 239 -18.45 2.09 35.02
C ALA A 239 -18.74 1.59 33.60
N LEU A 240 -17.92 0.64 33.12
CA LEU A 240 -18.06 0.00 31.81
C LEU A 240 -19.05 -1.17 31.81
N LYS A 241 -19.74 -1.43 32.92
CA LYS A 241 -20.74 -2.51 33.09
C LYS A 241 -20.21 -3.89 32.68
N GLY A 242 -18.92 -4.15 32.89
CA GLY A 242 -18.29 -5.42 32.51
C GLY A 242 -18.12 -5.62 30.99
N HIS A 243 -18.28 -4.59 30.16
CA HIS A 243 -18.23 -4.75 28.70
C HIS A 243 -16.80 -5.08 28.21
N PRO A 244 -16.54 -6.28 27.64
CA PRO A 244 -15.18 -6.74 27.33
C PRO A 244 -14.37 -5.78 26.47
N MET A 245 -14.89 -5.36 25.31
CA MET A 245 -14.14 -4.47 24.40
C MET A 245 -13.83 -3.11 25.03
N HIS A 246 -14.68 -2.61 25.93
CA HIS A 246 -14.41 -1.33 26.59
C HIS A 246 -13.34 -1.48 27.67
N ILE A 247 -13.36 -2.61 28.40
CA ILE A 247 -12.30 -2.96 29.35
C ILE A 247 -10.97 -3.12 28.63
N LEU A 248 -10.93 -3.85 27.51
CA LEU A 248 -9.72 -4.02 26.70
C LEU A 248 -9.14 -2.66 26.28
N ARG A 249 -9.98 -1.73 25.80
CA ARG A 249 -9.55 -0.37 25.46
C ARG A 249 -9.04 0.40 26.68
N ALA A 250 -9.71 0.30 27.83
CA ALA A 250 -9.27 0.95 29.06
C ALA A 250 -7.89 0.44 29.51
N VAL A 251 -7.67 -0.87 29.47
CA VAL A 251 -6.38 -1.49 29.82
C VAL A 251 -5.30 -1.18 28.80
N ALA A 252 -5.65 -1.07 27.51
CA ALA A 252 -4.69 -0.68 26.49
C ALA A 252 -4.10 0.71 26.75
N ARG A 253 -4.82 1.62 27.41
CA ARG A 253 -4.26 2.93 27.82
C ARG A 253 -3.20 2.79 28.91
N VAL A 254 -3.38 1.86 29.83
CA VAL A 254 -2.36 1.57 30.84
C VAL A 254 -1.09 1.02 30.18
N ARG A 255 -1.26 0.13 29.20
CA ARG A 255 -0.14 -0.56 28.53
C ARG A 255 0.59 0.30 27.50
N GLU A 256 -0.15 1.02 26.67
CA GLU A 256 0.38 1.72 25.49
C GLU A 256 0.61 3.22 25.75
N GLU A 257 -0.12 3.84 26.69
CA GLU A 257 0.00 5.28 27.02
C GLU A 257 0.69 5.51 28.39
N GLY A 258 1.04 4.46 29.13
CA GLY A 258 1.71 4.56 30.44
C GLY A 258 0.83 5.14 31.56
N LYS A 259 -0.49 5.20 31.37
CA LYS A 259 -1.42 5.73 32.37
C LYS A 259 -1.58 4.76 33.54
N SER A 260 -1.81 5.30 34.73
CA SER A 260 -2.23 4.51 35.89
C SER A 260 -3.69 4.08 35.79
N LEU A 261 -4.06 2.97 36.44
CA LEU A 261 -5.45 2.55 36.57
C LEU A 261 -6.32 3.62 37.26
N GLU A 262 -5.76 4.40 38.18
CA GLU A 262 -6.46 5.51 38.85
C GLU A 262 -6.82 6.64 37.87
N GLU A 263 -5.91 7.00 36.97
CA GLU A 263 -6.18 8.01 35.94
C GLU A 263 -7.26 7.53 34.96
N VAL A 264 -7.18 6.27 34.53
CA VAL A 264 -8.21 5.67 33.66
C VAL A 264 -9.55 5.59 34.41
N ALA A 265 -9.56 5.21 35.68
CA ALA A 265 -10.77 5.18 36.51
C ALA A 265 -11.43 6.57 36.64
N ARG A 266 -10.65 7.65 36.64
CA ARG A 266 -11.16 9.02 36.63
C ARG A 266 -11.78 9.39 35.28
N SER A 267 -11.16 8.98 34.17
CA SER A 267 -11.66 9.28 32.81
C SER A 267 -13.02 8.64 32.50
N VAL A 268 -13.34 7.50 33.13
CA VAL A 268 -14.61 6.77 32.92
C VAL A 268 -15.75 7.22 33.85
N GLN A 269 -15.53 8.20 34.72
CA GLN A 269 -16.56 8.77 35.61
C GLN A 269 -17.37 9.85 34.89
N THR A 270 -17.99 9.47 33.77
CA THR A 270 -18.79 10.35 32.91
C THR A 270 -20.16 9.74 32.65
N ALA A 271 -21.05 10.52 32.02
CA ALA A 271 -22.36 10.01 31.60
C ALA A 271 -22.26 8.93 30.51
N ASP A 272 -21.23 9.00 29.66
CA ASP A 272 -20.91 8.01 28.64
C ASP A 272 -19.43 7.58 28.72
N PRO A 273 -19.13 6.56 29.56
CA PRO A 273 -17.76 6.11 29.79
C PRO A 273 -17.07 5.52 28.55
N ALA A 274 -17.83 4.90 27.64
CA ALA A 274 -17.28 4.26 26.45
C ALA A 274 -16.84 5.31 25.42
N ASP A 275 -17.66 6.33 25.21
CA ASP A 275 -17.35 7.45 24.33
C ASP A 275 -16.21 8.30 24.89
N ALA A 276 -16.16 8.52 26.22
CA ALA A 276 -15.04 9.21 26.86
C ALA A 276 -13.70 8.49 26.65
N LEU A 277 -13.66 7.17 26.82
CA LEU A 277 -12.46 6.37 26.51
C LEU A 277 -12.07 6.47 25.04
N ALA A 278 -13.05 6.36 24.13
CA ALA A 278 -12.78 6.47 22.71
C ALA A 278 -12.21 7.85 22.36
N ALA A 279 -12.82 8.94 22.83
CA ALA A 279 -12.37 10.31 22.60
C ALA A 279 -10.91 10.52 23.02
N GLU A 280 -10.54 10.10 24.23
CA GLU A 280 -9.18 10.30 24.71
C GLU A 280 -8.14 9.46 23.95
N VAL A 281 -8.45 8.20 23.62
CA VAL A 281 -7.55 7.35 22.82
C VAL A 281 -7.36 7.95 21.42
N LEU A 282 -8.43 8.45 20.80
CA LEU A 282 -8.39 9.06 19.47
C LEU A 282 -7.55 10.35 19.45
N ALA A 283 -7.59 11.13 20.54
CA ALA A 283 -6.79 12.35 20.68
C ALA A 283 -5.28 12.05 20.65
N ALA A 284 -4.85 10.91 21.18
CA ALA A 284 -3.44 10.50 21.23
C ALA A 284 -2.92 9.83 19.94
N LEU A 285 -3.75 9.68 18.90
CA LEU A 285 -3.35 8.99 17.67
C LEU A 285 -2.42 9.83 16.79
N SER A 286 -1.44 9.17 16.19
CA SER A 286 -0.58 9.75 15.16
C SER A 286 -1.34 9.99 13.84
N LYS A 287 -0.79 10.84 12.95
CA LYS A 287 -1.39 11.11 11.63
C LYS A 287 -1.64 9.80 10.84
N PRO A 288 -0.68 8.86 10.69
CA PRO A 288 -0.94 7.57 10.02
C PRO A 288 -2.07 6.74 10.64
N GLN A 289 -2.17 6.71 11.96
CA GLN A 289 -3.23 5.99 12.68
C GLN A 289 -4.61 6.59 12.39
N ARG A 290 -4.73 7.92 12.43
CA ARG A 290 -5.98 8.62 12.12
C ARG A 290 -6.42 8.38 10.68
N ARG A 291 -5.49 8.42 9.71
CA ARG A 291 -5.77 8.14 8.29
C ARG A 291 -6.38 6.76 8.09
N LEU A 292 -5.80 5.72 8.69
CA LEU A 292 -6.33 4.35 8.60
C LEU A 292 -7.72 4.21 9.22
N LEU A 293 -7.93 4.77 10.41
CA LEU A 293 -9.24 4.71 11.07
C LEU A 293 -10.32 5.47 10.29
N ALA A 294 -9.97 6.59 9.64
CA ALA A 294 -10.90 7.36 8.82
C ALA A 294 -11.41 6.54 7.63
N VAL A 295 -10.49 5.88 6.90
CA VAL A 295 -10.84 4.97 5.79
C VAL A 295 -11.74 3.83 6.27
N MET A 296 -11.37 3.16 7.37
CA MET A 296 -12.18 2.04 7.89
C MET A 296 -13.56 2.48 8.42
N ALA A 297 -13.66 3.70 8.98
CA ALA A 297 -14.91 4.26 9.48
C ALA A 297 -15.88 4.61 8.35
N LEU A 298 -15.33 5.11 7.23
CA LEU A 298 -16.08 5.36 6.01
C LEU A 298 -16.69 4.07 5.46
N LEU A 299 -15.94 2.97 5.49
CA LEU A 299 -16.37 1.67 4.94
C LEU A 299 -17.25 0.85 5.88
N ASP A 300 -17.77 1.46 6.95
CA ASP A 300 -18.72 0.90 7.91
C ASP A 300 -18.34 -0.47 8.48
N GLY A 301 -17.04 -0.67 8.76
CA GLY A 301 -16.56 -1.93 9.34
C GLY A 301 -16.39 -3.07 8.34
N ALA A 302 -16.56 -2.83 7.03
CA ALA A 302 -16.22 -3.80 6.00
C ALA A 302 -14.73 -4.19 6.11
N PRO A 303 -14.40 -5.49 6.28
CA PRO A 303 -13.03 -5.91 6.49
C PRO A 303 -12.20 -5.79 5.19
N LEU A 304 -11.05 -5.12 5.27
CA LEU A 304 -10.16 -4.89 4.12
C LEU A 304 -8.78 -5.53 4.31
N PRO A 305 -8.14 -6.03 3.24
CA PRO A 305 -6.73 -6.43 3.27
C PRO A 305 -5.79 -5.25 3.62
N ALA A 306 -4.65 -5.55 4.23
CA ALA A 306 -3.64 -4.53 4.58
C ALA A 306 -3.22 -3.67 3.37
N ASP A 307 -3.00 -4.28 2.21
CA ASP A 307 -2.56 -3.55 1.00
C ASP A 307 -3.60 -2.53 0.53
N HIS A 308 -4.89 -2.86 0.64
CA HIS A 308 -5.96 -1.91 0.31
C HIS A 308 -6.01 -0.78 1.32
N LEU A 309 -5.80 -1.07 2.61
CA LEU A 309 -5.74 -0.04 3.64
C LEU A 309 -4.55 0.89 3.43
N ALA A 310 -3.37 0.37 3.08
CA ALA A 310 -2.20 1.17 2.73
C ALA A 310 -2.51 2.10 1.55
N ALA A 311 -3.04 1.54 0.46
CA ALA A 311 -3.37 2.27 -0.76
C ALA A 311 -4.46 3.34 -0.57
N LEU A 312 -5.49 3.08 0.25
CA LEU A 312 -6.59 4.02 0.48
C LEU A 312 -6.21 5.12 1.49
N SER A 313 -5.34 4.80 2.44
CA SER A 313 -4.92 5.73 3.52
C SER A 313 -3.69 6.57 3.17
N GLY A 314 -2.91 6.16 2.17
CA GLY A 314 -1.62 6.76 1.80
C GLY A 314 -0.51 6.44 2.82
N VAL A 315 -0.61 5.31 3.53
CA VAL A 315 0.36 4.89 4.55
C VAL A 315 1.27 3.80 3.98
N ARG A 316 2.56 4.09 3.79
CA ARG A 316 3.55 3.20 3.13
C ARG A 316 3.88 1.95 3.97
N ASP A 317 4.12 2.11 5.28
CA ASP A 317 4.40 0.98 6.19
C ASP A 317 3.20 0.73 7.12
N VAL A 318 2.19 0.05 6.59
CA VAL A 318 0.88 -0.07 7.23
C VAL A 318 0.88 -1.07 8.40
N GLN A 319 1.71 -2.12 8.36
CA GLN A 319 1.62 -3.24 9.30
C GLN A 319 1.95 -2.82 10.74
N PRO A 320 3.03 -2.08 11.04
CA PRO A 320 3.29 -1.60 12.39
C PRO A 320 2.18 -0.70 12.93
N VAL A 321 1.53 0.07 12.05
CA VAL A 321 0.41 0.94 12.41
C VAL A 321 -0.84 0.12 12.74
N LEU A 322 -1.15 -0.91 11.93
CA LEU A 322 -2.23 -1.86 12.20
C LEU A 322 -1.99 -2.60 13.52
N ASP A 323 -0.77 -3.08 13.77
CA ASP A 323 -0.42 -3.75 15.02
C ASP A 323 -0.61 -2.82 16.23
N ALA A 324 -0.21 -1.56 16.10
CA ALA A 324 -0.39 -0.55 17.14
C ALA A 324 -1.87 -0.22 17.40
N LEU A 325 -2.70 -0.16 16.36
CA LEU A 325 -4.16 0.03 16.48
C LEU A 325 -4.85 -1.21 17.07
N ALA A 326 -4.40 -2.40 16.72
CA ALA A 326 -4.92 -3.67 17.24
C ALA A 326 -4.60 -3.82 18.73
N ARG A 327 -3.37 -3.51 19.16
CA ARG A 327 -3.00 -3.48 20.59
C ARG A 327 -3.84 -2.49 21.41
N ARG A 328 -4.29 -1.39 20.79
CA ARG A 328 -5.21 -0.41 21.39
C ARG A 328 -6.68 -0.85 21.38
N GLY A 329 -7.00 -2.00 20.79
CA GLY A 329 -8.37 -2.50 20.67
C GLY A 329 -9.26 -1.63 19.78
N LEU A 330 -8.68 -0.91 18.81
CA LEU A 330 -9.41 -0.06 17.87
C LEU A 330 -9.76 -0.80 16.57
N ILE A 331 -8.95 -1.79 16.20
CA ILE A 331 -9.18 -2.65 15.04
C ILE A 331 -9.05 -4.13 15.44
N GLN A 332 -9.63 -5.00 14.63
CA GLN A 332 -9.52 -6.45 14.74
C GLN A 332 -9.06 -7.06 13.42
N ALA A 333 -8.29 -8.15 13.50
CA ALA A 333 -7.82 -8.91 12.36
C ALA A 333 -8.72 -10.13 12.10
N HIS A 334 -9.04 -10.33 10.83
CA HIS A 334 -9.75 -11.46 10.24
C HIS A 334 -8.85 -12.20 9.22
N SER A 335 -7.54 -12.17 9.47
CA SER A 335 -6.41 -12.61 8.62
C SER A 335 -6.74 -13.03 7.19
N PRO A 336 -6.32 -12.27 6.15
CA PRO A 336 -5.41 -11.12 6.18
C PRO A 336 -6.13 -9.75 6.27
N ARG A 337 -7.41 -9.73 6.68
CA ARG A 337 -8.23 -8.51 6.62
C ARG A 337 -8.37 -7.83 7.98
N TYR A 338 -8.69 -6.54 7.99
CA TYR A 338 -8.85 -5.75 9.20
C TYR A 338 -10.15 -4.95 9.15
N SER A 339 -10.81 -4.81 10.30
CA SER A 339 -12.00 -3.97 10.48
C SER A 339 -11.93 -3.20 11.80
N LEU A 340 -12.75 -2.16 11.96
CA LEU A 340 -12.94 -1.51 13.25
C LEU A 340 -13.57 -2.47 14.27
N THR A 341 -13.26 -2.27 15.55
CA THR A 341 -13.88 -3.05 16.64
C THR A 341 -15.18 -2.42 17.13
N GLY A 342 -16.23 -3.25 17.22
CA GLY A 342 -17.51 -2.88 17.80
C GLY A 342 -18.14 -1.63 17.17
N GLY A 343 -18.79 -0.80 17.99
CA GLY A 343 -19.47 0.43 17.53
C GLY A 343 -18.55 1.61 17.18
N LEU A 344 -17.23 1.41 17.09
CA LEU A 344 -16.28 2.50 16.86
C LEU A 344 -16.49 3.20 15.52
N GLY A 345 -16.86 2.49 14.47
CA GLY A 345 -17.15 3.11 13.16
C GLY A 345 -18.31 4.10 13.24
N THR A 346 -19.38 3.74 13.94
CA THR A 346 -20.52 4.63 14.18
C THR A 346 -20.13 5.85 15.00
N TYR A 347 -19.30 5.65 16.04
CA TYR A 347 -18.77 6.75 16.84
C TYR A 347 -17.92 7.71 15.99
N LEU A 348 -16.96 7.19 15.23
CA LEU A 348 -16.06 8.00 14.39
C LEU A 348 -16.82 8.84 13.37
N ARG A 349 -17.81 8.27 12.68
CA ARG A 349 -18.66 9.03 11.74
C ARG A 349 -19.45 10.18 12.37
N ARG A 350 -19.70 10.12 13.68
CA ARG A 350 -20.39 11.18 14.41
C ARG A 350 -19.44 12.30 14.84
N VAL A 351 -18.16 11.99 15.09
CA VAL A 351 -17.21 12.93 15.70
C VAL A 351 -16.12 13.41 14.74
N TRP A 352 -15.88 12.72 13.62
CA TRP A 352 -14.90 13.10 12.61
C TRP A 352 -15.59 13.55 11.34
N ASP A 353 -14.99 14.56 10.69
CA ASP A 353 -15.31 14.88 9.31
C ASP A 353 -14.59 13.88 8.40
N LEU A 354 -15.36 13.00 7.76
CA LEU A 354 -14.84 12.01 6.83
C LEU A 354 -14.96 12.45 5.37
N THR A 355 -15.53 13.62 5.10
CA THR A 355 -15.75 14.15 3.74
C THR A 355 -14.46 14.15 2.91
N PRO A 356 -13.28 14.58 3.44
CA PRO A 356 -12.03 14.58 2.67
C PRO A 356 -11.55 13.18 2.22
N TRP A 357 -12.10 12.11 2.80
CA TRP A 357 -11.72 10.74 2.48
C TRP A 357 -12.63 10.08 1.44
N ILE A 358 -13.82 10.64 1.19
CA ILE A 358 -14.80 10.08 0.26
C ILE A 358 -14.19 10.03 -1.14
N ASP A 359 -13.70 11.16 -1.62
CA ASP A 359 -13.06 11.36 -2.93
C ASP A 359 -11.93 10.37 -3.11
N ARG A 360 -11.01 10.34 -2.15
CA ARG A 360 -9.85 9.45 -2.18
C ARG A 360 -10.26 7.99 -2.26
N VAL A 361 -11.21 7.55 -1.43
CA VAL A 361 -11.63 6.14 -1.41
C VAL A 361 -12.33 5.75 -2.71
N VAL A 362 -13.27 6.57 -3.19
CA VAL A 362 -14.01 6.33 -4.42
C VAL A 362 -13.06 6.33 -5.63
N LEU A 363 -12.21 7.35 -5.75
CA LEU A 363 -11.26 7.48 -6.85
C LEU A 363 -10.24 6.35 -6.86
N ARG A 364 -9.69 5.99 -5.70
CA ARG A 364 -8.67 4.93 -5.59
C ARG A 364 -9.26 3.55 -5.90
N LEU A 365 -10.45 3.22 -5.39
CA LEU A 365 -11.14 1.97 -5.73
C LEU A 365 -11.50 1.91 -7.21
N THR A 366 -11.92 3.03 -7.81
CA THR A 366 -12.21 3.13 -9.24
C THR A 366 -10.94 2.89 -10.07
N THR A 367 -9.87 3.60 -9.73
CA THR A 367 -8.58 3.49 -10.43
C THR A 367 -7.97 2.09 -10.30
N TRP A 368 -8.05 1.49 -9.11
CA TRP A 368 -7.64 0.11 -8.86
C TRP A 368 -8.41 -0.86 -9.77
N ALA A 369 -9.74 -0.75 -9.80
CA ALA A 369 -10.58 -1.63 -10.63
C ALA A 369 -10.32 -1.45 -12.13
N GLU A 370 -10.11 -0.21 -12.59
CA GLU A 370 -9.91 0.12 -14.00
C GLU A 370 -8.49 -0.19 -14.51
N ARG A 371 -7.44 0.08 -13.73
CA ARG A 371 -6.04 -0.03 -14.19
C ARG A 371 -5.40 -1.38 -13.86
N GLU A 372 -5.70 -1.93 -12.69
CA GLU A 372 -5.04 -3.16 -12.22
C GLU A 372 -5.76 -4.42 -12.69
N HIS A 373 -7.00 -4.29 -13.20
CA HIS A 373 -7.84 -5.40 -13.65
C HIS A 373 -7.84 -6.59 -12.67
N PRO A 374 -8.22 -6.36 -11.40
CA PRO A 374 -8.08 -7.35 -10.35
C PRO A 374 -8.86 -8.62 -10.65
N ALA A 375 -8.33 -9.76 -10.20
CA ALA A 375 -8.99 -11.05 -10.38
C ALA A 375 -10.39 -11.03 -9.71
N PRO A 376 -11.38 -11.77 -10.24
CA PRO A 376 -12.73 -11.80 -9.68
C PRO A 376 -12.79 -12.08 -8.17
N ALA A 377 -11.92 -12.96 -7.67
CA ALA A 377 -11.84 -13.26 -6.25
C ALA A 377 -11.43 -12.05 -5.39
N GLN A 378 -10.49 -11.21 -5.86
CA GLN A 378 -10.04 -10.01 -5.16
C GLN A 378 -11.17 -8.96 -5.09
N VAL A 379 -11.90 -8.76 -6.19
CA VAL A 379 -13.09 -7.87 -6.21
C VAL A 379 -14.17 -8.38 -5.24
N ALA A 380 -14.41 -9.69 -5.21
CA ALA A 380 -15.36 -10.30 -4.29
C ALA A 380 -14.97 -10.15 -2.81
N GLU A 381 -13.68 -10.09 -2.49
CA GLU A 381 -13.19 -9.88 -1.12
C GLU A 381 -13.49 -8.48 -0.60
N VAL A 382 -13.45 -7.47 -1.47
CA VAL A 382 -13.68 -6.05 -1.13
C VAL A 382 -15.06 -5.54 -1.57
N ALA A 383 -15.96 -6.43 -2.01
CA ALA A 383 -17.29 -6.07 -2.51
C ALA A 383 -18.11 -5.22 -1.51
N GLY A 384 -18.00 -5.51 -0.21
CA GLY A 384 -18.63 -4.69 0.83
C GLY A 384 -18.10 -3.26 0.83
N ALA A 385 -16.77 -3.07 0.75
CA ALA A 385 -16.16 -1.75 0.68
C ALA A 385 -16.55 -0.98 -0.58
N ILE A 386 -16.62 -1.65 -1.74
CA ILE A 386 -17.10 -1.05 -3.00
C ILE A 386 -18.53 -0.53 -2.83
N LEU A 387 -19.44 -1.35 -2.31
CA LEU A 387 -20.84 -0.96 -2.12
C LEU A 387 -20.97 0.22 -1.17
N ARG A 388 -20.18 0.25 -0.09
CA ARG A 388 -20.14 1.37 0.86
C ARG A 388 -19.58 2.65 0.22
N ALA A 389 -18.51 2.54 -0.56
CA ALA A 389 -17.96 3.68 -1.30
C ALA A 389 -18.98 4.24 -2.30
N MET A 390 -19.73 3.39 -3.00
CA MET A 390 -20.80 3.82 -3.90
C MET A 390 -21.97 4.48 -3.15
N ASP A 391 -22.30 4.04 -1.93
CA ASP A 391 -23.32 4.69 -1.10
C ASP A 391 -22.90 6.11 -0.68
N TRP A 392 -21.62 6.32 -0.36
CA TRP A 392 -21.09 7.65 -0.08
C TRP A 392 -21.06 8.53 -1.32
N ALA A 393 -20.56 8.02 -2.44
CA ALA A 393 -20.58 8.72 -3.72
C ALA A 393 -22.00 9.13 -4.12
N ARG A 394 -22.99 8.26 -3.84
CA ARG A 394 -24.40 8.55 -4.11
C ARG A 394 -24.93 9.69 -3.24
N ALA A 395 -24.57 9.70 -1.95
CA ALA A 395 -24.99 10.76 -1.03
C ALA A 395 -24.42 12.14 -1.42
N ASP A 396 -23.27 12.15 -2.10
CA ASP A 396 -22.58 13.34 -2.60
C ASP A 396 -22.81 13.58 -4.11
N GLU A 397 -23.79 12.90 -4.72
CA GLU A 397 -24.20 13.06 -6.13
C GLU A 397 -23.06 12.85 -7.17
N ARG A 398 -22.07 12.03 -6.83
CA ARG A 398 -20.92 11.67 -7.69
C ARG A 398 -21.26 10.57 -8.69
N TRP A 399 -22.21 10.88 -9.57
CA TRP A 399 -22.81 9.89 -10.47
C TRP A 399 -21.80 9.34 -11.48
N ALA A 400 -20.87 10.16 -11.99
CA ALA A 400 -19.86 9.74 -12.95
C ALA A 400 -18.93 8.66 -12.38
N GLU A 401 -18.51 8.82 -11.12
CA GLU A 401 -17.66 7.90 -10.40
C GLU A 401 -18.39 6.59 -10.09
N ILE A 402 -19.66 6.66 -9.67
CA ILE A 402 -20.50 5.47 -9.45
C ILE A 402 -20.64 4.66 -10.74
N LEU A 403 -20.85 5.34 -11.86
CA LEU A 403 -20.96 4.72 -13.18
C LEU A 403 -19.64 4.03 -13.56
N ARG A 404 -18.50 4.73 -13.45
CA ARG A 404 -17.17 4.18 -13.75
C ARG A 404 -16.81 2.97 -12.88
N LEU A 405 -16.90 3.12 -11.56
CA LEU A 405 -16.62 2.05 -10.61
C LEU A 405 -17.51 0.83 -10.86
N GLY A 406 -18.81 1.06 -11.04
CA GLY A 406 -19.76 0.00 -11.31
C GLY A 406 -19.43 -0.76 -12.60
N ARG A 407 -19.12 -0.05 -13.69
CA ARG A 407 -18.68 -0.66 -14.95
C ARG A 407 -17.39 -1.47 -14.82
N ALA A 408 -16.46 -1.02 -13.99
CA ALA A 408 -15.18 -1.69 -13.80
C ALA A 408 -15.30 -3.00 -13.00
N VAL A 409 -16.20 -3.08 -12.01
CA VAL A 409 -16.25 -4.21 -11.06
C VAL A 409 -17.34 -5.24 -11.33
N GLU A 410 -18.39 -4.89 -12.10
CA GLU A 410 -19.58 -5.72 -12.29
C GLU A 410 -19.28 -7.12 -12.82
N GLY A 411 -18.43 -7.22 -13.85
CA GLY A 411 -18.11 -8.49 -14.50
C GLY A 411 -17.35 -9.42 -13.56
N SER A 412 -16.45 -8.87 -12.76
CA SER A 412 -15.72 -9.59 -11.71
C SER A 412 -16.64 -10.11 -10.62
N LEU A 413 -17.65 -9.33 -10.19
CA LEU A 413 -18.65 -9.80 -9.23
C LEU A 413 -19.51 -10.93 -9.79
N ALA A 414 -19.91 -10.85 -11.07
CA ALA A 414 -20.63 -11.92 -11.75
C ALA A 414 -19.79 -13.21 -11.79
N LEU A 415 -18.52 -13.11 -12.22
CA LEU A 415 -17.57 -14.23 -12.35
C LEU A 415 -17.21 -14.84 -10.99
N ALA A 416 -17.14 -14.05 -9.93
CA ALA A 416 -16.92 -14.52 -8.57
C ALA A 416 -18.18 -15.06 -7.88
N CYS A 417 -19.29 -15.18 -8.61
CA CYS A 417 -20.58 -15.64 -8.11
C CYS A 417 -21.12 -14.80 -6.93
N ARG A 418 -20.73 -13.52 -6.82
CA ARG A 418 -21.26 -12.55 -5.85
C ARG A 418 -22.44 -11.80 -6.43
N TRP A 419 -23.50 -12.55 -6.74
CA TRP A 419 -24.62 -12.07 -7.54
C TRP A 419 -25.53 -11.10 -6.81
N GLY A 420 -25.56 -11.11 -5.47
CA GLY A 420 -26.28 -10.07 -4.74
C GLY A 420 -25.51 -8.75 -4.70
N ALA A 421 -24.19 -8.80 -4.50
CA ALA A 421 -23.33 -7.64 -4.68
C ALA A 421 -23.40 -7.10 -6.13
N TRP A 422 -23.39 -7.97 -7.14
CA TRP A 422 -23.53 -7.60 -8.55
C TRP A 422 -24.84 -6.85 -8.81
N GLU A 423 -25.98 -7.34 -8.31
CA GLU A 423 -27.27 -6.62 -8.39
C GLU A 423 -27.20 -5.23 -7.80
N GLN A 424 -26.64 -5.13 -6.59
CA GLN A 424 -26.54 -3.88 -5.87
C GLN A 424 -25.63 -2.87 -6.57
N VAL A 425 -24.53 -3.32 -7.18
CA VAL A 425 -23.67 -2.47 -8.02
C VAL A 425 -24.46 -2.01 -9.25
N LEU A 426 -25.08 -2.94 -9.99
CA LEU A 426 -25.84 -2.62 -11.19
C LEU A 426 -27.01 -1.66 -10.93
N GLN A 427 -27.68 -1.78 -9.78
CA GLN A 427 -28.77 -0.88 -9.41
C GLN A 427 -28.26 0.55 -9.17
N ARG A 428 -27.10 0.71 -8.51
CA ARG A 428 -26.47 2.03 -8.31
C ARG A 428 -25.92 2.59 -9.63
N THR A 429 -25.38 1.73 -10.49
CA THR A 429 -24.94 2.12 -11.85
C THR A 429 -26.11 2.57 -12.71
N LEU A 430 -27.28 1.91 -12.62
CA LEU A 430 -28.49 2.31 -13.32
C LEU A 430 -28.98 3.68 -12.84
N GLU A 431 -29.03 3.90 -11.53
CA GLU A 431 -29.40 5.19 -10.94
C GLU A 431 -28.45 6.29 -11.42
N ALA A 432 -27.14 6.08 -11.32
CA ALA A 432 -26.14 7.03 -11.80
C ALA A 432 -26.29 7.37 -13.30
N ALA A 433 -26.54 6.37 -14.14
CA ALA A 433 -26.77 6.61 -15.56
C ALA A 433 -28.03 7.45 -15.82
N GLN A 434 -29.08 7.27 -15.01
CA GLN A 434 -30.32 8.05 -15.11
C GLN A 434 -30.10 9.50 -14.68
N GLU A 435 -29.39 9.73 -13.58
CA GLU A 435 -29.08 11.07 -13.08
C GLU A 435 -28.15 11.85 -14.02
N LEU A 436 -27.20 11.17 -14.68
CA LEU A 436 -26.35 11.76 -15.71
C LEU A 436 -27.07 11.97 -17.05
N GLY A 437 -28.25 11.40 -17.24
CA GLY A 437 -28.93 11.37 -18.54
C GLY A 437 -28.21 10.51 -19.59
N ASP A 438 -27.28 9.62 -19.19
CA ASP A 438 -26.60 8.68 -20.09
C ASP A 438 -27.53 7.52 -20.44
N ARG A 439 -28.27 7.70 -21.53
CA ARG A 439 -29.24 6.73 -22.04
C ARG A 439 -28.60 5.42 -22.49
N ALA A 440 -27.34 5.45 -22.95
CA ALA A 440 -26.63 4.25 -23.39
C ALA A 440 -26.21 3.40 -22.18
N ALA A 441 -25.68 4.03 -21.15
CA ALA A 441 -25.37 3.38 -19.87
C ALA A 441 -26.65 2.87 -19.17
N GLU A 442 -27.75 3.64 -19.20
CA GLU A 442 -29.04 3.23 -18.64
C GLU A 442 -29.53 1.93 -19.32
N ALA A 443 -29.51 1.90 -20.66
CA ALA A 443 -29.91 0.73 -21.42
C ALA A 443 -29.02 -0.49 -21.14
N TRP A 444 -27.72 -0.26 -20.98
CA TRP A 444 -26.76 -1.31 -20.64
C TRP A 444 -26.98 -1.86 -19.21
N ALA A 445 -27.20 -1.00 -18.22
CA ALA A 445 -27.42 -1.45 -16.84
C ALA A 445 -28.75 -2.22 -16.69
N LEU A 446 -29.80 -1.78 -17.38
CA LEU A 446 -31.06 -2.52 -17.49
C LEU A 446 -30.88 -3.88 -18.18
N HIS A 447 -30.06 -3.95 -19.23
CA HIS A 447 -29.73 -5.22 -19.88
C HIS A 447 -29.05 -6.19 -18.91
N GLN A 448 -28.09 -5.71 -18.11
CA GLN A 448 -27.41 -6.56 -17.12
C GLN A 448 -28.33 -7.03 -16.00
N LEU A 449 -29.16 -6.14 -15.43
CA LEU A 449 -30.15 -6.51 -14.42
C LEU A 449 -31.14 -7.55 -14.96
N GLY A 450 -31.60 -7.36 -16.19
CA GLY A 450 -32.49 -8.31 -16.87
C GLY A 450 -31.81 -9.65 -17.17
N THR A 451 -30.54 -9.63 -17.56
CA THR A 451 -29.70 -10.82 -17.79
C THR A 451 -29.48 -11.61 -16.51
N ARG A 452 -29.17 -10.92 -15.40
CA ARG A 452 -29.09 -11.54 -14.07
C ARG A 452 -30.41 -12.19 -13.67
N ALA A 453 -31.52 -11.47 -13.80
CA ALA A 453 -32.85 -11.97 -13.48
C ALA A 453 -33.22 -13.21 -14.32
N LEU A 454 -32.89 -13.20 -15.63
CA LEU A 454 -33.07 -14.35 -16.54
C LEU A 454 -32.32 -15.58 -16.00
N CYS A 455 -31.03 -15.42 -15.68
CA CYS A 455 -30.20 -16.50 -15.16
C CYS A 455 -30.71 -17.05 -13.81
N LEU A 456 -31.25 -16.19 -12.93
CA LEU A 456 -31.84 -16.60 -11.65
C LEU A 456 -33.27 -17.15 -11.77
N GLY A 457 -33.89 -17.06 -12.96
CA GLY A 457 -35.24 -17.54 -13.22
C GLY A 457 -36.35 -16.59 -12.79
N ASP A 458 -36.04 -15.33 -12.46
CA ASP A 458 -37.07 -14.28 -12.28
C ASP A 458 -37.52 -13.77 -13.64
N ILE A 459 -38.41 -14.54 -14.26
CA ILE A 459 -38.91 -14.30 -15.62
C ILE A 459 -39.57 -12.93 -15.76
N ARG A 460 -40.23 -12.45 -14.69
CA ARG A 460 -40.93 -11.18 -14.73
C ARG A 460 -39.95 -10.01 -14.72
N ALA A 461 -39.03 -10.00 -13.75
CA ALA A 461 -38.01 -8.95 -13.68
C ALA A 461 -37.11 -8.94 -14.93
N ALA A 462 -36.76 -10.13 -15.43
CA ALA A 462 -35.98 -10.29 -16.67
C ALA A 462 -36.68 -9.63 -17.87
N ARG A 463 -37.95 -9.99 -18.10
CA ARG A 463 -38.74 -9.44 -19.21
C ARG A 463 -38.87 -7.92 -19.10
N ASP A 464 -39.20 -7.42 -17.92
CA ASP A 464 -39.43 -6.00 -17.69
C ASP A 464 -38.16 -5.17 -17.94
N ALA A 465 -37.01 -5.61 -17.41
CA ALA A 465 -35.73 -4.92 -17.58
C ALA A 465 -35.19 -5.01 -19.01
N LEU A 466 -35.17 -6.21 -19.62
CA LEU A 466 -34.68 -6.40 -20.99
C LEU A 466 -35.56 -5.67 -22.02
N THR A 467 -36.89 -5.63 -21.82
CA THR A 467 -37.78 -4.88 -22.73
C THR A 467 -37.51 -3.37 -22.67
N LYS A 468 -37.24 -2.83 -21.47
CA LYS A 468 -36.86 -1.42 -21.33
C LYS A 468 -35.52 -1.14 -21.98
N ALA A 469 -34.51 -1.99 -21.73
CA ALA A 469 -33.19 -1.89 -22.37
C ALA A 469 -33.31 -1.90 -23.91
N LEU A 470 -34.11 -2.81 -24.47
CA LEU A 470 -34.31 -2.92 -25.92
C LEU A 470 -34.88 -1.63 -26.51
N ARG A 471 -35.94 -1.08 -25.92
CA ARG A 471 -36.55 0.18 -26.40
C ARG A 471 -35.56 1.34 -26.38
N LEU A 472 -34.73 1.41 -25.35
CA LEU A 472 -33.69 2.44 -25.26
C LEU A 472 -32.64 2.28 -26.36
N ARG A 473 -32.11 1.07 -26.54
CA ARG A 473 -31.11 0.76 -27.59
C ARG A 473 -31.65 1.06 -28.99
N GLU A 474 -32.90 0.68 -29.28
CA GLU A 474 -33.57 1.01 -30.53
C GLU A 474 -33.72 2.52 -30.74
N SER A 475 -34.10 3.26 -29.69
CA SER A 475 -34.21 4.73 -29.77
C SER A 475 -32.88 5.44 -30.00
N LEU A 476 -31.77 4.81 -29.60
CA LEU A 476 -30.40 5.31 -29.78
C LEU A 476 -29.75 4.84 -31.09
N GLY A 477 -30.38 3.93 -31.83
CA GLY A 477 -29.77 3.28 -33.01
C GLY A 477 -28.63 2.29 -32.67
N ASP A 478 -28.55 1.81 -31.42
CA ASP A 478 -27.60 0.77 -31.00
C ASP A 478 -28.08 -0.62 -31.48
N GLU A 479 -27.92 -0.88 -32.77
CA GLU A 479 -28.37 -2.13 -33.41
C GLU A 479 -27.68 -3.37 -32.83
N ALA A 480 -26.39 -3.26 -32.51
CA ALA A 480 -25.59 -4.36 -31.98
C ALA A 480 -26.04 -4.72 -30.55
N GLY A 481 -26.21 -3.72 -29.68
CA GLY A 481 -26.76 -3.95 -28.35
C GLY A 481 -28.22 -4.41 -28.38
N ALA A 482 -29.04 -3.85 -29.28
CA ALA A 482 -30.42 -4.30 -29.45
C ALA A 482 -30.49 -5.78 -29.84
N ALA A 483 -29.58 -6.26 -30.70
CA ALA A 483 -29.48 -7.68 -31.06
C ALA A 483 -29.13 -8.56 -29.86
N VAL A 484 -28.19 -8.14 -29.02
CA VAL A 484 -27.83 -8.87 -27.78
C VAL A 484 -29.00 -8.93 -26.79
N THR A 485 -29.74 -7.83 -26.63
CA THR A 485 -30.93 -7.80 -25.75
C THR A 485 -32.06 -8.66 -26.29
N ARG A 486 -32.31 -8.62 -27.62
CA ARG A 486 -33.29 -9.50 -28.29
C ARG A 486 -32.95 -10.97 -28.08
N HIS A 487 -31.69 -11.35 -28.25
CA HIS A 487 -31.23 -12.72 -28.00
C HIS A 487 -31.55 -13.18 -26.57
N ASN A 488 -31.23 -12.39 -25.54
CA ASN A 488 -31.57 -12.76 -24.16
C ASN A 488 -33.08 -12.82 -23.91
N LEU A 489 -33.89 -11.97 -24.58
CA LEU A 489 -35.35 -12.07 -24.55
C LEU A 489 -35.87 -13.33 -25.23
N ASP A 490 -35.26 -13.76 -26.34
CA ASP A 490 -35.62 -14.98 -27.04
C ASP A 490 -35.35 -16.21 -26.17
N VAL A 491 -34.20 -16.26 -25.50
CA VAL A 491 -33.85 -17.30 -24.50
C VAL A 491 -34.92 -17.39 -23.39
N LEU A 492 -35.48 -16.26 -22.96
CA LEU A 492 -36.57 -16.23 -21.96
C LEU A 492 -37.87 -16.90 -22.47
N THR A 493 -38.07 -16.95 -23.78
CA THR A 493 -39.28 -17.51 -24.43
C THR A 493 -39.14 -18.95 -24.88
N GLU A 494 -37.91 -19.45 -25.04
CA GLU A 494 -37.65 -20.87 -25.35
C GLU A 494 -37.96 -21.75 -24.12
N ALA A 495 -39.10 -22.45 -24.14
CA ALA A 495 -39.44 -23.41 -23.10
C ALA A 495 -38.48 -24.61 -23.11
N PRO A 496 -38.05 -25.14 -21.94
CA PRO A 496 -37.16 -26.29 -21.91
C PRO A 496 -37.85 -27.51 -22.56
N PRO A 497 -37.16 -28.28 -23.42
CA PRO A 497 -37.76 -29.45 -24.04
C PRO A 497 -38.17 -30.48 -22.97
N PRO A 498 -39.30 -31.20 -23.14
CA PRO A 498 -39.77 -32.16 -22.15
C PRO A 498 -38.73 -33.27 -21.93
N ARG A 499 -38.30 -33.46 -20.67
CA ARG A 499 -37.35 -34.50 -20.25
C ARG A 499 -37.88 -35.88 -20.64
N ARG A 500 -37.27 -36.53 -21.64
CA ARG A 500 -37.49 -37.95 -21.92
C ARG A 500 -36.64 -38.79 -20.96
N PRO A 501 -37.17 -39.90 -20.40
CA PRO A 501 -36.40 -40.77 -19.52
C PRO A 501 -35.19 -41.36 -20.27
N SER A 502 -34.02 -41.26 -19.64
CA SER A 502 -32.74 -41.72 -20.18
C SER A 502 -32.74 -43.24 -20.36
N ARG A 503 -32.48 -43.70 -21.59
CA ARG A 503 -32.10 -45.09 -21.88
C ARG A 503 -30.64 -45.31 -21.48
N PRO A 504 -30.27 -46.49 -20.96
CA PRO A 504 -28.90 -46.77 -20.55
C PRO A 504 -27.95 -46.83 -21.77
N ALA A 505 -26.75 -46.27 -21.59
CA ALA A 505 -25.73 -46.13 -22.64
C ALA A 505 -25.13 -47.48 -23.10
N PRO A 506 -24.79 -47.64 -24.39
CA PRO A 506 -24.03 -48.79 -24.86
C PRO A 506 -22.53 -48.64 -24.56
N LYS A 507 -21.86 -49.78 -24.31
CA LYS A 507 -20.43 -49.88 -23.95
C LYS A 507 -19.49 -49.54 -25.15
N PRO A 508 -18.26 -49.06 -24.89
CA PRO A 508 -17.34 -48.62 -25.94
C PRO A 508 -16.58 -49.78 -26.62
N GLY A 509 -16.40 -49.68 -27.94
CA GLY A 509 -15.55 -50.55 -28.75
C GLY A 509 -14.32 -49.81 -29.30
N LEU A 510 -13.20 -50.54 -29.41
CA LEU A 510 -11.85 -50.13 -29.79
C LEU A 510 -11.69 -49.69 -31.28
N PRO A 511 -10.58 -49.00 -31.63
CA PRO A 511 -10.42 -48.28 -32.90
C PRO A 511 -9.73 -49.11 -33.99
N THR A 512 -10.01 -48.81 -35.25
CA THR A 512 -9.22 -49.27 -36.40
C THR A 512 -8.93 -48.11 -37.35
N ALA A 513 -7.63 -47.85 -37.53
CA ALA A 513 -7.08 -47.02 -38.59
C ALA A 513 -6.55 -47.91 -39.74
N ALA A 514 -6.41 -47.28 -40.91
CA ALA A 514 -5.52 -47.57 -42.06
C ALA A 514 -6.19 -48.00 -43.37
N LEU A 515 -5.97 -47.18 -44.43
CA LEU A 515 -5.27 -47.47 -45.71
C LEU A 515 -5.67 -46.39 -46.76
N ILE A 516 -4.84 -45.36 -47.05
CA ILE A 516 -3.78 -45.24 -48.11
C ILE A 516 -4.36 -45.42 -49.53
N GLY A 517 -4.11 -44.61 -50.58
CA GLY A 517 -3.16 -43.53 -50.90
C GLY A 517 -3.17 -43.26 -52.44
N ILE A 518 -2.12 -42.57 -52.94
CA ILE A 518 -1.76 -42.18 -54.34
C ILE A 518 -2.20 -40.74 -54.71
N GLY A 519 -1.34 -39.81 -55.12
CA GLY A 519 0.09 -39.83 -55.41
C GLY A 519 0.57 -38.41 -55.77
N LEU A 520 1.75 -38.05 -55.26
CA LEU A 520 2.50 -36.83 -55.57
C LEU A 520 3.62 -37.18 -56.56
N ALA A 521 3.67 -36.49 -57.71
CA ALA A 521 4.90 -35.97 -58.34
C ALA A 521 4.65 -35.44 -59.77
N ALA A 522 4.69 -34.11 -59.93
CA ALA A 522 5.14 -33.37 -61.13
C ALA A 522 5.10 -31.87 -60.76
N VAL A 523 6.12 -31.37 -60.07
CA VAL A 523 7.25 -30.62 -60.66
C VAL A 523 6.82 -29.26 -61.23
N ALA A 524 7.16 -28.25 -60.43
CA ALA A 524 7.69 -26.95 -60.81
C ALA A 524 7.95 -26.74 -62.31
N GLY A 525 7.16 -25.87 -62.91
CA GLY A 525 7.37 -25.40 -64.27
C GLY A 525 6.15 -24.65 -64.75
N LEU A 526 5.88 -23.46 -64.19
CA LEU A 526 5.06 -22.39 -64.78
C LEU A 526 4.99 -21.18 -63.83
N VAL A 527 6.15 -20.76 -63.30
CA VAL A 527 6.39 -19.38 -62.88
C VAL A 527 7.28 -18.78 -63.95
N ALA A 528 6.85 -17.63 -64.49
CA ALA A 528 7.51 -16.80 -65.49
C ALA A 528 7.50 -17.33 -66.94
N LEU A 529 6.44 -16.99 -67.68
CA LEU A 529 6.50 -16.13 -68.88
C LEU A 529 5.10 -15.99 -69.52
N ALA A 530 4.74 -14.75 -69.86
CA ALA A 530 3.48 -14.28 -70.49
C ALA A 530 2.27 -14.12 -69.54
N GLY A 531 2.18 -13.11 -68.68
CA GLY A 531 2.88 -11.82 -68.75
C GLY A 531 2.30 -10.84 -69.79
N LEU A 532 1.24 -11.19 -70.54
CA LEU A 532 0.74 -10.34 -71.64
C LEU A 532 -0.79 -10.29 -71.82
N GLY A 533 -1.57 -10.63 -70.79
CA GLY A 533 -3.05 -10.56 -70.83
C GLY A 533 -3.72 -9.66 -69.80
N TRP A 534 -3.06 -9.35 -68.68
CA TRP A 534 -3.68 -8.61 -67.57
C TRP A 534 -3.29 -7.12 -67.54
N HIS A 535 -2.32 -6.72 -68.35
CA HIS A 535 -1.73 -5.38 -68.32
C HIS A 535 -2.41 -4.34 -69.24
N LEU A 536 -3.54 -4.70 -69.88
CA LEU A 536 -4.31 -3.84 -70.80
C LEU A 536 -5.75 -3.55 -70.38
N LEU A 537 -6.18 -3.89 -69.16
CA LEU A 537 -7.57 -3.62 -68.74
C LEU A 537 -7.80 -2.84 -67.45
N THR A 538 -6.79 -2.48 -66.63
CA THR A 538 -7.04 -1.55 -65.51
C THR A 538 -5.83 -0.69 -65.13
N ARG A 539 -5.52 0.34 -65.93
CA ARG A 539 -4.87 1.58 -65.44
C ARG A 539 -5.45 2.84 -66.11
N LYS A 540 -6.45 3.40 -65.42
CA LYS A 540 -6.61 4.81 -64.96
C LYS A 540 -6.94 5.89 -66.01
N PRO A 541 -7.87 6.79 -65.65
CA PRO A 541 -7.40 8.09 -65.16
C PRO A 541 -8.14 8.60 -63.90
N THR A 542 -7.39 9.24 -63.01
CA THR A 542 -7.89 10.16 -61.97
C THR A 542 -7.93 11.60 -62.53
N PRO A 543 -8.52 12.61 -61.86
CA PRO A 543 -9.87 13.14 -62.08
C PRO A 543 -9.88 14.59 -62.61
N ALA A 544 -11.07 15.11 -62.94
CA ALA A 544 -11.37 16.55 -62.94
C ALA A 544 -12.71 16.77 -62.21
N PRO A 545 -12.87 17.88 -61.47
CA PRO A 545 -13.74 17.94 -60.30
C PRO A 545 -15.20 18.25 -60.67
N PRO A 546 -16.18 17.52 -60.14
CA PRO A 546 -17.53 18.03 -59.96
C PRO A 546 -17.58 18.92 -58.70
N SER A 547 -18.43 19.94 -58.78
CA SER A 547 -18.68 21.01 -57.81
C SER A 547 -18.63 20.54 -56.35
N PRO A 548 -18.06 21.35 -55.42
CA PRO A 548 -18.04 20.97 -54.02
C PRO A 548 -19.48 20.77 -53.52
N PRO A 549 -19.79 19.70 -52.77
CA PRO A 549 -20.87 19.76 -51.78
C PRO A 549 -20.59 20.94 -50.84
N PRO A 550 -21.54 21.48 -50.07
CA PRO A 550 -21.17 22.51 -49.09
C PRO A 550 -19.97 21.95 -48.31
N THR A 551 -18.83 22.63 -48.40
CA THR A 551 -17.65 22.27 -47.64
C THR A 551 -18.13 22.31 -46.20
N GLU A 552 -18.40 21.15 -45.59
CA GLU A 552 -18.29 21.03 -44.16
C GLU A 552 -16.90 21.55 -43.87
N MET A 553 -16.84 22.77 -43.30
CA MET A 553 -15.61 23.31 -42.77
C MET A 553 -15.11 22.25 -41.81
N VAL A 554 -14.11 21.47 -42.24
CA VAL A 554 -13.39 20.56 -41.34
C VAL A 554 -12.82 21.47 -40.28
N TRP A 555 -13.46 21.42 -39.12
CA TRP A 555 -13.10 22.22 -37.97
C TRP A 555 -11.74 21.73 -37.49
N SER A 556 -10.72 22.54 -37.73
CA SER A 556 -9.32 22.28 -37.38
C SER A 556 -8.74 23.55 -36.74
N PRO A 557 -9.03 23.81 -35.46
CA PRO A 557 -8.50 24.97 -34.76
C PRO A 557 -6.99 24.82 -34.53
N GLU A 558 -6.28 25.94 -34.44
CA GLU A 558 -4.90 25.96 -33.92
C GLU A 558 -4.90 25.59 -32.43
N PRO A 559 -3.84 24.93 -31.90
CA PRO A 559 -3.73 24.67 -30.48
C PRO A 559 -3.80 25.97 -29.65
N PRO A 560 -4.51 26.00 -28.51
CA PRO A 560 -4.49 27.15 -27.61
C PRO A 560 -3.08 27.47 -27.12
N GLN A 561 -2.73 28.76 -27.05
CA GLN A 561 -1.46 29.20 -26.47
C GLN A 561 -1.65 29.38 -24.96
N LEU A 562 -0.85 28.68 -24.17
CA LEU A 562 -0.89 28.78 -22.72
C LEU A 562 -0.30 30.13 -22.26
N MET A 563 -0.95 30.82 -21.32
CA MET A 563 -0.54 32.14 -20.83
C MET A 563 -0.11 32.12 -19.37
N ALA A 564 -0.87 31.47 -18.50
CA ALA A 564 -0.56 31.33 -17.07
C ALA A 564 -1.08 29.98 -16.55
N PRO A 565 -0.40 29.30 -15.61
CA PRO A 565 0.94 29.59 -15.10
C PRO A 565 2.04 29.55 -16.18
N GLU A 566 3.13 30.29 -15.97
CA GLU A 566 4.34 30.23 -16.79
C GLU A 566 5.06 28.87 -16.60
N PRO A 567 5.88 28.41 -17.57
CA PRO A 567 6.64 27.18 -17.42
C PRO A 567 7.58 27.26 -16.20
N GLU A 568 7.55 26.23 -15.36
CA GLU A 568 8.29 26.13 -14.08
C GLU A 568 7.93 27.23 -13.06
N GLU A 569 6.76 27.87 -13.19
CA GLU A 569 6.32 28.90 -12.23
C GLU A 569 6.10 28.28 -10.84
N VAL A 570 6.60 28.94 -9.80
CA VAL A 570 6.45 28.53 -8.40
C VAL A 570 5.37 29.37 -7.72
N LEU A 571 4.31 28.70 -7.28
CA LEU A 571 3.12 29.29 -6.67
C LEU A 571 3.11 28.98 -5.15
N PRO A 572 3.38 29.95 -4.27
CA PRO A 572 3.54 29.71 -2.82
C PRO A 572 2.23 29.58 -2.05
N CYS A 573 2.02 28.56 -1.21
CA CYS A 573 0.85 28.48 -0.32
C CYS A 573 0.92 29.43 0.89
N GLU A 574 -0.22 29.87 1.44
CA GLU A 574 -0.21 30.60 2.72
C GLU A 574 0.00 29.62 3.90
N PRO A 575 0.58 30.07 5.03
CA PRO A 575 0.83 29.20 6.19
C PRO A 575 -0.46 28.59 6.76
N GLY A 576 -0.49 27.26 6.85
CA GLY A 576 -1.65 26.51 7.34
C GLY A 576 -2.73 26.25 6.28
N GLU A 577 -2.50 26.64 5.03
CA GLU A 577 -3.32 26.21 3.89
C GLU A 577 -2.82 24.87 3.36
N ASP A 578 -3.71 23.88 3.28
CA ASP A 578 -3.42 22.59 2.64
C ASP A 578 -3.51 22.68 1.10
N GLU A 579 -4.13 23.75 0.56
CA GLU A 579 -4.35 23.95 -0.88
C GLU A 579 -4.26 25.44 -1.30
N ARG A 580 -3.78 25.70 -2.51
CA ARG A 580 -3.69 27.06 -3.11
C ARG A 580 -4.58 27.19 -4.34
N TRP A 581 -5.36 28.27 -4.41
CA TRP A 581 -6.10 28.62 -5.63
C TRP A 581 -5.15 29.01 -6.78
N VAL A 582 -5.22 28.25 -7.88
CA VAL A 582 -4.46 28.48 -9.11
C VAL A 582 -5.42 28.86 -10.22
N GLU A 583 -5.07 29.90 -10.99
CA GLU A 583 -5.84 30.32 -12.16
C GLU A 583 -5.02 30.10 -13.44
N TRP A 584 -5.54 29.26 -14.33
CA TRP A 584 -5.00 29.00 -15.64
C TRP A 584 -5.63 29.91 -16.68
N ARG A 585 -4.82 30.39 -17.63
CA ARG A 585 -5.27 31.23 -18.75
C ARG A 585 -4.61 30.79 -20.04
N TRP A 586 -5.36 30.84 -21.14
CA TRP A 586 -4.88 30.51 -22.48
C TRP A 586 -5.50 31.43 -23.54
N SER A 587 -5.03 31.36 -24.79
CA SER A 587 -5.55 32.17 -25.88
C SER A 587 -6.90 31.66 -26.39
N SER A 588 -7.77 32.58 -26.82
CA SER A 588 -8.94 32.23 -27.62
C SER A 588 -8.48 31.78 -29.01
N THR A 589 -8.82 30.55 -29.39
CA THR A 589 -8.61 30.04 -30.74
C THR A 589 -9.65 30.61 -31.74
N SER A 590 -9.47 30.34 -33.03
CA SER A 590 -10.26 30.89 -34.16
C SER A 590 -11.78 30.60 -34.09
N ARG A 591 -12.58 31.18 -35.02
CA ARG A 591 -14.05 31.09 -35.02
C ARG A 591 -14.56 29.64 -35.04
N GLY A 592 -15.50 29.32 -34.15
CA GLY A 592 -16.21 28.04 -34.11
C GLY A 592 -15.86 27.12 -32.94
N VAL A 593 -15.20 27.62 -31.90
CA VAL A 593 -14.92 26.87 -30.66
C VAL A 593 -16.04 27.12 -29.66
N GLU A 594 -16.60 26.04 -29.10
CA GLU A 594 -17.63 26.09 -28.04
C GLU A 594 -17.02 26.07 -26.63
N GLY A 595 -15.85 25.46 -26.48
CA GLY A 595 -15.12 25.42 -25.22
C GLY A 595 -13.78 24.71 -25.35
N PHE A 596 -13.20 24.32 -24.23
CA PHE A 596 -11.88 23.73 -24.16
C PHE A 596 -11.84 22.55 -23.19
N ASP A 597 -11.16 21.47 -23.57
CA ASP A 597 -10.78 20.42 -22.63
C ASP A 597 -9.49 20.84 -21.93
N PHE A 598 -9.54 20.92 -20.61
CA PHE A 598 -8.42 21.23 -19.72
C PHE A 598 -7.92 19.94 -19.05
N TYR A 599 -6.65 19.62 -19.26
CA TYR A 599 -5.97 18.48 -18.65
C TYR A 599 -4.99 18.97 -17.60
N LEU A 600 -4.98 18.31 -16.43
CA LEU A 600 -4.05 18.54 -15.35
C LEU A 600 -3.60 17.21 -14.74
N GLU A 601 -2.34 17.12 -14.38
CA GLU A 601 -1.72 15.96 -13.76
C GLU A 601 -0.72 16.44 -12.69
N ALA A 602 -0.84 16.00 -11.44
CA ALA A 602 0.24 16.07 -10.47
C ALA A 602 1.32 15.05 -10.86
N LEU A 603 2.57 15.48 -10.90
CA LEU A 603 3.75 14.66 -11.12
C LEU A 603 4.39 14.23 -9.79
N GLU A 604 4.32 15.08 -8.76
CA GLU A 604 4.84 14.86 -7.40
C GLU A 604 3.89 15.49 -6.37
N PRO A 605 3.83 14.98 -5.11
CA PRO A 605 4.54 13.82 -4.58
C PRO A 605 3.90 12.47 -4.94
N GLU A 606 2.68 12.48 -5.50
CA GLU A 606 2.00 11.31 -6.08
C GLU A 606 1.56 11.67 -7.51
N GLN A 607 1.75 10.74 -8.46
CA GLN A 607 1.31 10.96 -9.84
C GLN A 607 -0.24 10.84 -9.91
N GLU A 608 -0.93 11.98 -9.93
CA GLU A 608 -2.39 12.07 -9.92
C GLU A 608 -2.88 12.78 -11.19
N VAL A 609 -3.63 12.08 -12.04
CA VAL A 609 -4.25 12.69 -13.23
C VAL A 609 -5.64 13.20 -12.86
N TYR A 610 -5.83 14.51 -12.90
CA TYR A 610 -7.14 15.13 -12.65
C TYR A 610 -8.07 14.87 -13.84
N PRO A 611 -9.38 14.66 -13.61
CA PRO A 611 -10.34 14.49 -14.69
C PRO A 611 -10.31 15.70 -15.63
N THR A 612 -10.26 15.42 -16.94
CA THR A 612 -10.29 16.48 -17.95
C THR A 612 -11.57 17.30 -17.83
N GLN A 613 -11.44 18.61 -17.65
CA GLN A 613 -12.55 19.53 -17.45
C GLN A 613 -12.94 20.22 -18.76
N PHE A 614 -14.23 20.34 -19.05
CA PHE A 614 -14.71 21.18 -20.15
C PHE A 614 -14.93 22.62 -19.66
N VAL A 615 -14.35 23.59 -20.36
CA VAL A 615 -14.33 25.00 -19.98
C VAL A 615 -14.86 25.86 -21.14
N GLU A 616 -15.96 26.58 -20.95
CA GLU A 616 -16.56 27.46 -21.98
C GLU A 616 -15.74 28.76 -22.24
N GLY A 617 -14.84 29.11 -21.32
CA GLY A 617 -13.99 30.30 -21.37
C GLY A 617 -12.51 30.02 -21.66
N THR A 618 -11.69 31.07 -21.64
CA THR A 618 -10.22 30.98 -21.81
C THR A 618 -9.44 31.07 -20.51
N SER A 619 -10.13 30.85 -19.39
CA SER A 619 -9.54 30.78 -18.06
C SER A 619 -10.32 29.82 -17.19
N TRP A 620 -9.63 29.23 -16.23
CA TRP A 620 -10.19 28.27 -15.29
C TRP A 620 -9.36 28.28 -14.00
N GLY A 621 -9.96 27.91 -12.86
CA GLY A 621 -9.21 27.80 -11.61
C GLY A 621 -9.77 26.78 -10.63
N MET A 622 -8.88 26.24 -9.80
CA MET A 622 -9.17 25.43 -8.62
C MET A 622 -8.10 25.58 -7.56
N SER A 623 -8.41 25.11 -6.36
CA SER A 623 -7.43 24.86 -5.32
C SER A 623 -6.64 23.59 -5.62
N LEU A 624 -5.31 23.66 -5.53
CA LEU A 624 -4.42 22.51 -5.67
C LEU A 624 -3.64 22.28 -4.38
N PRO A 625 -3.37 21.02 -4.01
CA PRO A 625 -2.55 20.68 -2.86
C PRO A 625 -1.17 21.37 -2.87
N CYS A 626 -0.78 21.84 -1.70
CA CYS A 626 0.57 22.34 -1.47
C CYS A 626 1.60 21.20 -1.48
N GLY A 627 2.84 21.52 -1.88
CA GLY A 627 3.94 20.55 -2.01
C GLY A 627 3.87 19.69 -3.28
N GLY A 628 3.17 20.15 -4.31
CA GLY A 628 2.95 19.39 -5.55
C GLY A 628 3.55 20.03 -6.81
N THR A 629 3.98 19.18 -7.74
CA THR A 629 4.41 19.57 -9.09
C THR A 629 3.32 19.18 -10.08
N TYR A 630 2.88 20.08 -10.95
CA TYR A 630 1.70 19.88 -11.80
C TYR A 630 2.00 20.14 -13.27
N LEU A 631 1.59 19.24 -14.14
CA LEU A 631 1.59 19.35 -15.59
C LEU A 631 0.18 19.66 -16.11
N TRP A 632 0.05 20.61 -17.03
CA TRP A 632 -1.23 20.97 -17.63
C TRP A 632 -1.14 21.26 -19.13
N ARG A 633 -2.26 21.08 -19.82
CA ARG A 633 -2.45 21.40 -21.24
C ARG A 633 -3.92 21.57 -21.59
N VAL A 634 -4.21 22.23 -22.70
CA VAL A 634 -5.58 22.57 -23.13
C VAL A 634 -5.77 22.27 -24.62
N ARG A 635 -6.96 21.82 -25.02
CA ARG A 635 -7.36 21.72 -26.45
C ARG A 635 -8.73 22.33 -26.69
N ALA A 636 -8.95 22.89 -27.88
CA ALA A 636 -10.26 23.40 -28.27
C ALA A 636 -11.27 22.26 -28.52
N VAL A 637 -12.56 22.55 -28.33
CA VAL A 637 -13.71 21.67 -28.60
C VAL A 637 -14.74 22.41 -29.45
N GLY A 638 -15.24 21.75 -30.49
CA GLY A 638 -16.17 22.30 -31.47
C GLY A 638 -17.63 21.88 -31.23
N PRO A 639 -18.56 22.42 -32.04
CA PRO A 639 -20.02 22.30 -31.84
C PRO A 639 -20.62 20.89 -31.98
N GLU A 640 -19.85 19.91 -32.43
CA GLU A 640 -20.28 18.51 -32.52
C GLU A 640 -19.46 17.60 -31.58
N GLY A 641 -18.76 18.19 -30.58
CA GLY A 641 -17.88 17.46 -29.67
C GLY A 641 -16.56 17.01 -30.29
N ASN A 642 -16.26 17.46 -31.51
CA ASN A 642 -14.97 17.26 -32.15
C ASN A 642 -13.88 18.06 -31.41
N THR A 643 -12.69 17.47 -31.27
CA THR A 643 -11.59 18.05 -30.48
C THR A 643 -10.39 18.41 -31.33
N GLY A 644 -9.80 19.59 -31.09
CA GLY A 644 -8.58 20.04 -31.75
C GLY A 644 -7.32 19.39 -31.17
N PRO A 645 -6.12 19.71 -31.71
CA PRO A 645 -4.85 19.31 -31.12
C PRO A 645 -4.65 19.92 -29.72
N TRP A 646 -3.96 19.18 -28.85
CA TRP A 646 -3.50 19.69 -27.55
C TRP A 646 -2.45 20.79 -27.71
N SER A 647 -2.46 21.75 -26.79
CA SER A 647 -1.36 22.70 -26.58
C SER A 647 -0.07 21.99 -26.20
N GLU A 648 1.02 22.76 -26.10
CA GLU A 648 2.22 22.31 -25.39
C GLU A 648 1.89 21.89 -23.94
N GLU A 649 2.73 21.02 -23.38
CA GLU A 649 2.68 20.65 -21.97
C GLU A 649 3.45 21.70 -21.16
N ARG A 650 2.87 22.14 -20.04
CA ARG A 650 3.53 23.04 -19.10
C ARG A 650 3.52 22.47 -17.71
N VAL A 651 4.65 22.61 -17.03
CA VAL A 651 4.83 22.23 -15.63
C VAL A 651 4.88 23.50 -14.77
N PHE A 652 4.33 23.45 -13.57
CA PHE A 652 4.44 24.48 -12.53
C PHE A 652 4.39 23.84 -11.15
N HIS A 653 4.80 24.55 -10.11
CA HIS A 653 4.92 24.01 -8.74
C HIS A 653 4.02 24.78 -7.78
N VAL A 654 3.35 24.07 -6.87
CA VAL A 654 2.66 24.66 -5.73
C VAL A 654 3.41 24.24 -4.48
N VAL A 655 4.11 25.17 -3.83
CA VAL A 655 5.03 24.86 -2.73
C VAL A 655 4.50 25.38 -1.40
N GLU A 656 4.68 24.61 -0.33
CA GLU A 656 4.48 25.11 1.03
C GLU A 656 5.50 26.21 1.30
N VAL A 657 5.07 27.37 1.81
CA VAL A 657 6.02 28.38 2.28
C VAL A 657 6.33 28.07 3.73
N ASP A 658 7.47 27.41 3.93
CA ASP A 658 8.08 27.33 5.24
C ASP A 658 8.55 28.72 5.67
N ARG A 659 8.25 29.08 6.92
CA ARG A 659 8.73 30.32 7.57
C ARG A 659 9.36 30.05 8.93
N GLU A 660 9.41 28.79 9.36
CA GLU A 660 9.95 28.40 10.65
C GLU A 660 11.32 27.78 10.41
N GLY A 661 12.37 28.37 10.97
CA GLY A 661 13.70 27.81 10.79
C GLY A 661 13.92 26.53 11.63
N PRO A 662 14.95 25.73 11.31
CA PRO A 662 15.23 24.46 11.97
C PRO A 662 15.53 24.60 13.47
N PRO A 663 15.38 23.52 14.27
CA PRO A 663 15.83 23.55 15.67
C PRO A 663 17.35 23.73 15.78
N ALA A 664 17.82 24.25 16.92
CA ALA A 664 19.24 24.47 17.18
C ALA A 664 20.05 23.15 17.18
N PRO A 665 21.15 23.04 16.41
CA PRO A 665 21.98 21.84 16.41
C PRO A 665 22.70 21.58 17.75
N SER A 666 22.84 20.29 18.11
CA SER A 666 23.54 19.88 19.33
C SER A 666 25.04 19.73 19.10
N LEU A 667 25.87 20.45 19.85
CA LEU A 667 27.32 20.44 19.67
C LEU A 667 27.95 19.10 20.13
N VAL A 668 28.98 18.64 19.44
CA VAL A 668 29.69 17.36 19.73
C VAL A 668 31.17 17.59 20.07
N ALA A 669 31.90 18.34 19.24
CA ALA A 669 33.32 18.64 19.45
C ALA A 669 33.70 19.98 18.77
N PRO A 670 34.64 20.77 19.31
CA PRO A 670 35.32 20.60 20.60
C PRO A 670 34.36 20.75 21.78
N LYS A 671 34.52 19.94 22.83
CA LYS A 671 33.68 19.97 24.03
C LYS A 671 33.86 21.27 24.82
N ASP A 672 32.84 21.65 25.56
CA ASP A 672 32.91 22.80 26.47
C ASP A 672 34.02 22.61 27.52
N GLY A 673 34.98 23.53 27.55
CA GLY A 673 36.19 23.50 28.38
C GLY A 673 37.36 22.68 27.84
N GLU A 674 37.31 22.17 26.60
CA GLU A 674 38.38 21.33 26.04
C GLU A 674 39.69 22.11 25.82
N GLN A 675 40.83 21.45 26.02
CA GLN A 675 42.16 22.00 25.78
C GLN A 675 42.80 21.27 24.60
N ILE A 676 43.08 22.00 23.53
CA ILE A 676 43.58 21.46 22.27
C ILE A 676 45.06 21.81 22.13
N PRO A 677 45.96 20.81 22.00
CA PRO A 677 47.38 21.04 21.75
C PRO A 677 47.61 21.74 20.42
N CYS A 678 48.61 22.63 20.37
CA CYS A 678 49.08 23.24 19.13
C CYS A 678 50.56 22.90 18.91
N PRO A 679 50.83 21.83 18.15
CA PRO A 679 52.20 21.38 17.89
C PRO A 679 53.05 22.37 17.09
N SER A 680 52.44 23.25 16.31
CA SER A 680 53.17 24.23 15.49
C SER A 680 53.59 25.48 16.29
N GLY A 681 52.95 25.73 17.43
CA GLY A 681 53.08 26.97 18.22
C GLY A 681 52.42 28.20 17.60
N GLU A 682 52.00 28.16 16.34
CA GLU A 682 51.41 29.30 15.62
C GLU A 682 49.90 29.13 15.41
N ALA A 683 49.48 28.01 14.80
CA ALA A 683 48.08 27.66 14.58
C ALA A 683 47.87 26.13 14.50
N THR A 684 46.68 25.64 14.86
CA THR A 684 46.32 24.22 14.74
C THR A 684 44.94 24.06 14.10
N VAL A 685 44.75 22.98 13.35
CA VAL A 685 43.44 22.65 12.75
C VAL A 685 42.55 22.02 13.80
N VAL A 686 41.43 22.66 14.08
CA VAL A 686 40.44 22.22 15.06
C VAL A 686 39.22 21.64 14.34
N PRO A 687 38.85 20.37 14.60
CA PRO A 687 37.64 19.77 14.03
C PRO A 687 36.41 20.17 14.86
N PHE A 688 35.45 20.80 14.19
CA PHE A 688 34.13 21.12 14.70
C PHE A 688 33.13 20.08 14.21
N ARG A 689 32.29 19.57 15.12
CA ARG A 689 31.24 18.58 14.82
C ARG A 689 30.00 18.83 15.67
N TRP A 690 28.83 18.62 15.08
CA TRP A 690 27.52 18.71 15.74
C TRP A 690 26.59 17.61 15.22
N GLU A 691 25.51 17.36 15.94
CA GLU A 691 24.45 16.46 15.47
C GLU A 691 23.64 17.16 14.36
N PRO A 692 23.37 16.48 13.23
CA PRO A 692 22.52 17.03 12.19
C PRO A 692 21.09 17.21 12.70
N VAL A 693 20.41 18.22 12.17
CA VAL A 693 18.99 18.52 12.46
C VAL A 693 18.14 18.30 11.21
N ASP A 694 16.86 18.03 11.40
CA ASP A 694 15.90 17.82 10.32
C ASP A 694 14.90 18.98 10.26
N ASP A 695 14.48 19.35 9.05
CA ASP A 695 13.49 20.39 8.76
C ASP A 695 12.59 19.94 7.59
N PRO A 696 11.29 20.30 7.55
CA PRO A 696 10.40 19.95 6.44
C PRO A 696 10.90 20.40 5.05
N SER A 697 11.60 21.54 4.98
CA SER A 697 12.19 22.06 3.74
C SER A 697 13.63 21.57 3.49
N GLY A 698 14.15 20.70 4.36
CA GLY A 698 15.54 20.22 4.35
C GLY A 698 16.50 21.26 4.92
N ILE A 699 17.78 20.88 5.13
CA ILE A 699 18.81 21.81 5.57
C ILE A 699 19.66 22.24 4.38
N ASP A 700 19.74 23.54 4.12
CA ASP A 700 20.59 24.11 3.06
C ASP A 700 22.03 24.28 3.56
N VAL A 701 22.20 24.93 4.72
CA VAL A 701 23.53 25.26 5.25
C VAL A 701 23.56 25.34 6.76
N TYR A 702 24.65 24.88 7.37
CA TYR A 702 25.02 25.15 8.75
C TYR A 702 25.94 26.35 8.81
N GLU A 703 25.59 27.34 9.62
CA GLU A 703 26.44 28.49 9.89
C GLU A 703 27.18 28.32 11.22
N VAL A 704 28.51 28.34 11.15
CA VAL A 704 29.41 28.20 12.29
C VAL A 704 29.94 29.57 12.68
N GLN A 705 29.85 29.93 13.96
CA GLN A 705 30.44 31.16 14.50
C GLN A 705 31.49 30.81 15.55
N ILE A 706 32.70 31.35 15.41
CA ILE A 706 33.83 31.15 16.33
C ILE A 706 34.39 32.51 16.73
N GLU A 707 34.54 32.75 18.03
CA GLU A 707 35.02 34.02 18.58
C GLU A 707 36.13 33.79 19.61
N PRO A 708 37.23 34.55 19.58
CA PRO A 708 38.19 34.53 20.67
C PRO A 708 37.61 35.22 21.90
N VAL A 709 37.84 34.60 23.05
CA VAL A 709 37.47 35.13 24.37
C VAL A 709 38.65 35.92 24.90
N VAL A 710 38.51 37.24 24.98
CA VAL A 710 39.56 38.13 25.48
C VAL A 710 39.61 38.03 27.01
N SER A 711 40.68 37.45 27.56
CA SER A 711 40.96 37.46 29.00
C SER A 711 41.57 38.81 29.44
N GLU A 712 41.48 39.16 30.72
CA GLU A 712 41.84 40.50 31.25
C GLU A 712 43.32 40.90 31.07
N THR A 713 44.20 39.97 30.70
CA THR A 713 45.62 40.22 30.37
C THR A 713 45.97 39.67 28.99
N PRO A 714 46.11 40.52 27.94
CA PRO A 714 46.30 40.04 26.58
C PRO A 714 47.75 39.61 26.30
N ILE A 715 47.93 38.41 25.78
CA ILE A 715 49.14 38.02 25.04
C ILE A 715 48.82 38.26 23.56
N GLY A 716 49.17 39.44 23.03
CA GLY A 716 49.03 39.77 21.61
C GLY A 716 47.67 40.32 21.17
N THR A 717 47.53 40.54 19.86
CA THR A 717 46.30 41.02 19.22
C THR A 717 45.32 39.86 19.07
N PRO A 718 44.06 39.96 19.56
CA PRO A 718 43.10 38.87 19.43
C PRO A 718 42.84 38.52 17.96
N PRO A 719 42.67 37.23 17.63
CA PRO A 719 42.22 36.78 16.32
C PRO A 719 40.92 37.47 15.92
N SER A 720 40.66 37.55 14.61
CA SER A 720 39.34 38.02 14.16
C SER A 720 38.30 36.92 14.41
N PRO A 721 37.07 37.27 14.84
CA PRO A 721 35.94 36.34 14.80
C PRO A 721 35.78 35.73 13.41
N LEU A 722 35.47 34.44 13.36
CA LEU A 722 35.21 33.69 12.13
C LEU A 722 33.73 33.31 12.06
N ARG A 723 33.14 33.46 10.88
CA ARG A 723 31.78 33.03 10.56
C ARG A 723 31.75 32.48 9.14
N PHE A 724 31.29 31.25 8.96
CA PHE A 724 31.27 30.59 7.67
C PHE A 724 30.16 29.53 7.61
N GLY A 725 29.76 29.16 6.39
CA GLY A 725 28.76 28.14 6.13
C GLY A 725 29.36 26.81 5.66
N THR A 726 28.73 25.69 6.00
CA THR A 726 29.06 24.35 5.49
C THR A 726 27.79 23.51 5.28
N GLY A 727 27.78 22.64 4.28
CA GLY A 727 26.68 21.69 4.04
C GLY A 727 26.77 20.41 4.88
N ASP A 728 27.96 20.12 5.43
CA ASP A 728 28.21 18.95 6.26
C ASP A 728 28.08 19.30 7.75
N PRO A 729 27.67 18.36 8.64
CA PRO A 729 27.58 18.58 10.09
C PRO A 729 28.96 18.60 10.79
N SER A 730 29.99 19.04 10.05
CA SER A 730 31.36 19.14 10.51
C SER A 730 32.14 20.18 9.70
N ALA A 731 33.17 20.74 10.31
CA ALA A 731 34.14 21.62 9.66
C ALA A 731 35.52 21.47 10.30
N GLU A 732 36.58 21.75 9.55
CA GLU A 732 37.94 21.84 10.08
C GLU A 732 38.45 23.27 9.89
N VAL A 733 38.85 23.91 10.99
CA VAL A 733 39.25 25.33 10.98
C VAL A 733 40.61 25.49 11.64
N GLU A 734 41.54 26.13 10.95
CA GLU A 734 42.85 26.48 11.49
C GLU A 734 42.73 27.71 12.42
N LEU A 735 43.10 27.54 13.69
CA LEU A 735 42.98 28.56 14.73
C LEU A 735 44.34 28.88 15.38
N PRO A 736 44.67 30.17 15.60
CA PRO A 736 45.87 30.58 16.31
C PRO A 736 46.01 30.02 17.73
N CYS A 737 47.24 29.80 18.15
CA CYS A 737 47.55 29.15 19.42
C CYS A 737 47.70 30.17 20.55
N GLY A 738 47.42 29.73 21.78
CA GLY A 738 47.46 30.56 22.99
C GLY A 738 46.18 31.36 23.28
N TRP A 739 45.07 31.03 22.63
CA TRP A 739 43.79 31.73 22.76
C TRP A 739 42.68 30.83 23.28
N ASP A 740 41.83 31.39 24.13
CA ASP A 740 40.54 30.82 24.48
C ASP A 740 39.53 31.23 23.39
N TYR A 741 38.70 30.29 22.94
CA TYR A 741 37.67 30.49 21.93
C TYR A 741 36.31 30.07 22.47
N ARG A 742 35.25 30.60 21.88
CA ARG A 742 33.89 30.08 21.99
C ARG A 742 33.29 29.88 20.62
N TRP A 743 32.44 28.88 20.49
CA TRP A 743 31.78 28.57 19.23
C TRP A 743 30.32 28.14 19.39
N ARG A 744 29.55 28.29 18.31
CA ARG A 744 28.16 27.85 18.19
C ARG A 744 27.79 27.63 16.73
N VAL A 745 26.68 26.92 16.50
CA VAL A 745 26.16 26.59 15.18
C VAL A 745 24.66 26.87 15.09
N GLN A 746 24.19 27.26 13.92
CA GLN A 746 22.78 27.36 13.55
C GLN A 746 22.59 26.66 12.20
N ALA A 747 21.41 26.10 11.94
CA ALA A 747 21.04 25.60 10.62
C ALA A 747 20.09 26.59 9.93
N THR A 748 20.22 26.72 8.61
CA THR A 748 19.27 27.40 7.74
C THR A 748 18.63 26.35 6.86
N ASP A 749 17.31 26.38 6.77
CA ASP A 749 16.55 25.43 5.97
C ASP A 749 16.65 25.70 4.45
N GLY A 750 16.05 24.80 3.65
CA GLY A 750 15.96 24.93 2.19
C GLY A 750 15.05 26.06 1.71
N ALA A 751 14.28 26.70 2.61
CA ALA A 751 13.44 27.85 2.35
C ALA A 751 14.09 29.19 2.79
N GLU A 752 15.39 29.18 3.11
CA GLU A 752 16.18 30.31 3.60
C GLU A 752 15.75 30.87 4.98
N ASN A 753 15.03 30.08 5.79
CA ASN A 753 14.71 30.46 7.17
C ASN A 753 15.83 30.03 8.13
N PRO A 754 16.44 30.97 8.86
CA PRO A 754 17.47 30.64 9.84
C PRO A 754 16.83 30.11 11.13
N GLY A 755 17.34 28.98 11.64
CA GLY A 755 16.87 28.28 12.84
C GLY A 755 17.16 28.97 14.17
N GLU A 756 17.26 28.24 15.28
CA GLU A 756 17.88 28.79 16.50
C GLU A 756 19.39 28.50 16.55
N TRP A 757 20.16 29.40 17.17
CA TRP A 757 21.57 29.12 17.47
C TRP A 757 21.70 28.12 18.61
N SER A 758 22.68 27.22 18.52
CA SER A 758 23.12 26.42 19.65
C SER A 758 23.61 27.30 20.81
N LEU A 759 23.68 26.71 22.00
CA LEU A 759 24.42 27.32 23.11
C LEU A 759 25.89 27.50 22.73
N TRP A 760 26.54 28.45 23.39
CA TRP A 760 27.99 28.64 23.28
C TRP A 760 28.74 27.54 24.03
N TRP A 761 29.74 26.94 23.38
CA TRP A 761 30.78 26.12 24.03
C TRP A 761 32.13 26.81 23.93
N GLY A 762 32.91 26.79 25.01
CA GLY A 762 34.27 27.33 25.07
C GLY A 762 35.34 26.25 24.94
N PHE A 763 36.51 26.57 24.41
CA PHE A 763 37.70 25.70 24.41
C PHE A 763 38.98 26.53 24.32
N ARG A 764 40.14 25.94 24.61
CA ARG A 764 41.45 26.62 24.58
C ARG A 764 42.39 25.94 23.60
N VAL A 765 43.05 26.71 22.74
CA VAL A 765 44.16 26.24 21.93
C VAL A 765 45.47 26.60 22.65
N MET A 766 46.21 25.59 23.11
CA MET A 766 47.42 25.76 23.93
C MET A 766 48.63 26.20 23.07
N THR A 767 49.67 26.82 23.63
CA THR A 767 50.95 27.05 22.93
C THR A 767 51.95 25.90 23.19
N LEU A 768 52.97 25.78 22.33
CA LEU A 768 54.07 24.80 22.48
C LEU A 768 54.82 24.91 23.82
N GLU A 769 54.89 26.09 24.44
CA GLU A 769 55.55 26.25 25.76
C GLU A 769 54.75 25.62 26.92
N GLU A 770 53.46 25.32 26.71
CA GLU A 770 52.58 24.67 27.68
C GLU A 770 52.36 23.16 27.37
N GLY A 771 52.97 22.65 26.29
CA GLY A 771 52.85 21.27 25.79
C GLY A 771 54.20 20.54 25.72
N ASP A 772 54.13 19.22 25.61
CA ASP A 772 55.27 18.30 25.61
C ASP A 772 56.40 18.66 24.60
N THR A 773 57.65 18.74 25.10
CA THR A 773 58.85 19.12 24.35
C THR A 773 59.92 18.02 24.26
N LEU A 774 59.67 16.82 24.80
CA LEU A 774 60.65 15.74 24.82
C LEU A 774 60.39 14.78 23.65
N PRO A 775 61.39 14.52 22.77
CA PRO A 775 61.18 13.61 21.64
C PRO A 775 61.04 12.15 22.10
N PRO A 776 60.20 11.34 21.42
CA PRO A 776 60.02 9.92 21.73
C PRO A 776 61.27 9.10 21.38
N PRO A 777 61.47 7.90 21.98
CA PRO A 777 62.63 7.07 21.70
C PRO A 777 62.57 6.42 20.30
N ALA A 778 63.75 6.07 19.76
CA ALA A 778 63.89 5.41 18.46
C ALA A 778 63.27 3.99 18.45
N PRO A 779 62.54 3.59 17.39
CA PRO A 779 62.00 2.24 17.28
C PRO A 779 63.11 1.19 17.10
N VAL A 780 62.88 -0.01 17.66
CA VAL A 780 63.78 -1.15 17.44
C VAL A 780 63.30 -1.93 16.21
N VAL A 781 64.09 -1.91 15.14
CA VAL A 781 63.82 -2.64 13.89
C VAL A 781 63.93 -4.15 14.08
N VAL A 782 63.00 -4.90 13.47
CA VAL A 782 62.90 -6.36 13.56
C VAL A 782 63.38 -7.03 12.26
N GLY A 783 63.03 -6.46 11.11
CA GLY A 783 63.39 -6.97 9.78
C GLY A 783 62.47 -6.39 8.70
N PRO A 784 62.73 -6.61 7.41
CA PRO A 784 63.77 -7.44 6.81
C PRO A 784 65.11 -6.70 6.61
N GLY A 785 66.20 -7.45 6.56
CA GLY A 785 67.53 -6.95 6.19
C GLY A 785 68.57 -6.97 7.31
N SER A 786 69.83 -6.82 6.91
CA SER A 786 71.00 -6.81 7.79
C SER A 786 71.43 -5.39 8.15
N SER A 787 72.00 -5.20 9.33
CA SER A 787 72.66 -3.93 9.69
C SER A 787 74.04 -3.76 9.05
N ASP A 788 74.57 -4.80 8.39
CA ASP A 788 75.82 -4.74 7.65
C ASP A 788 75.56 -4.33 6.19
N ALA A 789 76.19 -3.25 5.75
CA ALA A 789 75.97 -2.65 4.44
C ALA A 789 76.76 -3.35 3.33
N ASP A 790 77.81 -4.10 3.67
CA ASP A 790 78.72 -4.73 2.70
C ASP A 790 78.31 -6.17 2.33
N ASP A 791 77.32 -6.75 3.02
CA ASP A 791 76.81 -8.11 2.77
C ASP A 791 75.30 -8.22 3.09
N PRO A 792 74.40 -7.83 2.18
CA PRO A 792 72.96 -8.01 2.34
C PRO A 792 72.61 -9.50 2.15
N GLU A 793 73.00 -10.36 3.09
CA GLU A 793 72.83 -11.83 2.98
C GLU A 793 71.36 -12.28 2.88
N ASP A 794 70.41 -11.42 3.27
CA ASP A 794 68.99 -11.73 3.20
C ASP A 794 68.38 -11.35 1.83
N LEU A 795 68.18 -12.39 1.00
CA LEU A 795 67.42 -12.30 -0.25
C LEU A 795 65.92 -12.42 0.03
N TYR A 796 65.16 -11.35 -0.24
CA TYR A 796 63.70 -11.36 -0.12
C TYR A 796 63.04 -11.34 -1.50
N PRO A 797 61.98 -12.13 -1.75
CA PRO A 797 61.18 -11.98 -2.95
C PRO A 797 60.56 -10.57 -2.97
N CYS A 798 60.74 -9.81 -4.04
CA CYS A 798 60.21 -8.44 -4.14
C CYS A 798 58.69 -8.38 -3.89
N SER A 799 57.99 -9.49 -4.15
CA SER A 799 56.55 -9.65 -3.99
C SER A 799 56.07 -9.87 -2.54
N GLN A 800 56.96 -9.92 -1.55
CA GLN A 800 56.62 -10.22 -0.14
C GLN A 800 57.56 -9.51 0.85
N VAL A 801 57.64 -8.18 0.81
CA VAL A 801 58.48 -7.40 1.72
C VAL A 801 57.63 -6.53 2.63
N VAL A 802 57.61 -6.88 3.92
CA VAL A 802 56.93 -6.14 4.99
C VAL A 802 57.96 -5.66 5.99
N LEU A 803 58.18 -4.35 6.07
CA LEU A 803 59.10 -3.73 7.03
C LEU A 803 58.44 -3.73 8.41
N GLN A 804 59.15 -4.19 9.45
CA GLN A 804 58.59 -4.38 10.78
C GLN A 804 59.54 -3.90 11.89
N TRP A 805 58.96 -3.28 12.92
CA TRP A 805 59.65 -2.83 14.13
C TRP A 805 58.81 -3.13 15.38
N MET A 806 59.44 -3.04 16.54
CA MET A 806 58.73 -3.13 17.82
C MET A 806 57.97 -1.82 18.09
N PRO A 807 56.71 -1.89 18.57
CA PRO A 807 55.98 -0.70 18.96
C PRO A 807 56.63 -0.02 20.16
N VAL A 808 56.66 1.31 20.15
CA VAL A 808 57.13 2.16 21.25
C VAL A 808 55.93 2.47 22.13
N GLU A 809 55.95 1.96 23.37
CA GLU A 809 54.85 2.14 24.33
C GLU A 809 55.06 3.32 25.29
N GLU A 810 56.31 3.77 25.48
CA GLU A 810 56.67 4.84 26.40
C GLU A 810 57.10 6.11 25.64
N ASP A 811 56.38 7.21 25.90
CA ASP A 811 56.76 8.56 25.51
C ASP A 811 57.13 9.36 26.77
N PRO A 812 58.41 9.74 26.96
CA PRO A 812 58.87 10.49 28.13
C PRO A 812 58.19 11.86 28.29
N GLY A 813 57.69 12.40 27.18
CA GLY A 813 57.03 13.67 27.11
C GLY A 813 55.55 13.65 27.54
N GLY A 814 54.92 12.48 27.46
CA GLY A 814 53.56 12.23 27.92
C GLY A 814 52.47 12.61 26.92
N SER A 815 52.80 13.14 25.73
CA SER A 815 51.83 13.33 24.65
C SER A 815 51.36 12.00 24.04
N GLY A 816 52.17 10.96 24.16
CA GLY A 816 51.91 9.60 23.69
C GLY A 816 52.26 9.46 22.21
N VAL A 817 52.52 8.23 21.75
CA VAL A 817 52.93 7.96 20.37
C VAL A 817 51.76 8.19 19.40
N LEU A 818 51.98 9.01 18.37
CA LEU A 818 51.06 9.23 17.25
C LEU A 818 51.22 8.15 16.19
N GLY A 819 52.45 7.77 15.86
CA GLY A 819 52.76 6.74 14.87
C GLY A 819 54.23 6.75 14.46
N TYR A 820 54.54 6.20 13.29
CA TYR A 820 55.90 6.02 12.81
C TYR A 820 56.09 6.59 11.40
N ARG A 821 57.32 6.97 11.08
CA ARG A 821 57.72 7.39 9.72
C ARG A 821 58.81 6.45 9.24
N VAL A 822 58.72 5.97 8.00
CA VAL A 822 59.72 5.08 7.40
C VAL A 822 60.41 5.80 6.25
N SER A 823 61.73 5.65 6.15
CA SER A 823 62.50 6.02 4.96
C SER A 823 62.99 4.75 4.31
N LEU A 824 62.61 4.54 3.05
CA LEU A 824 63.05 3.44 2.20
C LEU A 824 63.81 4.02 1.00
N GLN A 825 64.95 3.46 0.66
CA GLN A 825 65.81 3.95 -0.42
C GLN A 825 66.31 2.80 -1.28
N GLN A 826 66.41 3.02 -2.60
CA GLN A 826 67.03 2.11 -3.56
C GLN A 826 68.44 2.56 -3.90
N TYR A 827 69.37 1.63 -4.02
CA TYR A 827 70.71 1.93 -4.51
C TYR A 827 70.71 2.06 -6.03
N ASP A 828 71.11 3.22 -6.53
CA ASP A 828 71.31 3.42 -7.96
C ASP A 828 72.78 3.13 -8.33
N TYR A 829 73.00 2.01 -9.01
CA TYR A 829 74.33 1.61 -9.47
C TYR A 829 74.92 2.52 -10.56
N GLY A 830 74.11 3.33 -11.23
CA GLY A 830 74.56 4.28 -12.24
C GLY A 830 75.22 5.52 -11.64
N THR A 831 74.67 6.03 -10.53
CA THR A 831 75.17 7.21 -9.81
C THR A 831 76.03 6.87 -8.59
N GLY A 832 75.86 5.66 -8.02
CA GLY A 832 76.50 5.21 -6.79
C GLY A 832 75.86 5.77 -5.51
N GLU A 833 74.69 6.41 -5.62
CA GLU A 833 73.96 7.03 -4.52
C GLU A 833 72.70 6.25 -4.14
N TRP A 834 72.16 6.54 -2.96
CA TRP A 834 70.89 5.97 -2.49
C TRP A 834 69.76 6.95 -2.77
N GLU A 835 68.80 6.53 -3.59
CA GLU A 835 67.63 7.33 -3.97
C GLU A 835 66.43 6.97 -3.09
N SER A 836 65.77 7.98 -2.53
CA SER A 836 64.57 7.76 -1.71
C SER A 836 63.40 7.28 -2.56
N ILE A 837 62.73 6.23 -2.09
CA ILE A 837 61.48 5.74 -2.62
C ILE A 837 60.41 6.28 -1.69
N GLU A 838 59.67 7.28 -2.11
CA GLU A 838 58.75 7.95 -1.18
C GLU A 838 57.54 7.07 -0.85
N PRO A 839 57.23 7.00 0.45
CA PRO A 839 55.96 7.57 0.88
C PRO A 839 56.13 8.47 2.11
N TYR A 840 55.54 9.67 2.06
CA TYR A 840 55.42 10.58 3.19
C TYR A 840 54.03 10.52 3.80
N PHE A 841 53.80 9.59 4.74
CA PHE A 841 52.67 9.59 5.66
C PHE A 841 53.04 8.90 6.99
N ILE A 842 52.27 9.17 8.04
CA ILE A 842 52.45 8.53 9.35
C ILE A 842 51.81 7.14 9.31
N ILE A 843 52.58 6.13 9.67
CA ILE A 843 52.14 4.74 9.78
C ILE A 843 51.73 4.49 11.22
N TYR A 844 50.48 4.10 11.45
CA TYR A 844 49.93 3.89 12.80
C TYR A 844 50.22 2.48 13.35
N ASP A 845 50.54 1.53 12.46
CA ASP A 845 50.91 0.17 12.82
C ASP A 845 52.45 0.02 12.95
N SER A 846 52.92 -1.04 13.61
CA SER A 846 54.35 -1.31 13.77
C SER A 846 54.95 -2.11 12.60
N PHE A 847 54.30 -2.05 11.43
CA PHE A 847 54.75 -2.66 10.18
C PHE A 847 54.18 -1.92 8.97
N VAL A 848 54.81 -2.08 7.80
CA VAL A 848 54.31 -1.59 6.51
C VAL A 848 54.69 -2.55 5.39
N ASP A 849 53.71 -2.92 4.57
CA ASP A 849 53.94 -3.69 3.33
C ASP A 849 54.40 -2.73 2.23
N VAL A 850 55.63 -2.93 1.75
CA VAL A 850 56.27 -2.07 0.74
C VAL A 850 56.40 -2.77 -0.60
N THR A 851 55.83 -3.97 -0.73
CA THR A 851 55.94 -4.85 -1.89
C THR A 851 55.68 -4.12 -3.22
N GLU A 852 54.67 -3.26 -3.29
CA GLU A 852 54.31 -2.55 -4.53
C GLU A 852 55.30 -1.46 -4.94
N TRP A 853 56.20 -1.05 -4.04
CA TRP A 853 57.20 0.00 -4.28
C TRP A 853 58.57 -0.56 -4.64
N LEU A 854 58.74 -1.88 -4.54
CA LEU A 854 60.00 -2.54 -4.80
C LEU A 854 60.07 -3.01 -6.26
N SER A 855 61.25 -2.84 -6.83
CA SER A 855 61.68 -3.49 -8.06
C SER A 855 62.91 -4.35 -7.77
N ILE A 856 63.54 -4.90 -8.80
CA ILE A 856 64.77 -5.65 -8.62
C ILE A 856 65.90 -4.67 -8.28
N GLY A 857 66.61 -4.91 -7.18
CA GLY A 857 67.68 -4.02 -6.73
C GLY A 857 68.03 -4.17 -5.24
N THR A 858 68.93 -3.32 -4.77
CA THR A 858 69.38 -3.28 -3.38
C THR A 858 68.74 -2.11 -2.66
N TYR A 859 68.22 -2.36 -1.47
CA TYR A 859 67.42 -1.40 -0.70
C TYR A 859 67.98 -1.20 0.70
N ARG A 860 67.75 -0.01 1.26
CA ARG A 860 67.96 0.26 2.69
C ARG A 860 66.78 1.00 3.29
N TRP A 861 66.52 0.78 4.57
CA TRP A 861 65.44 1.47 5.27
C TRP A 861 65.73 1.72 6.75
N GLN A 862 65.04 2.72 7.31
CA GLN A 862 65.03 3.03 8.74
C GLN A 862 63.69 3.69 9.13
N VAL A 863 63.40 3.75 10.43
CA VAL A 863 62.11 4.23 10.96
C VAL A 863 62.29 5.16 12.17
N TRP A 864 61.38 6.13 12.33
CA TRP A 864 61.31 7.05 13.47
C TRP A 864 59.96 6.94 14.18
N THR A 865 59.94 7.17 15.49
CA THR A 865 58.71 7.39 16.26
C THR A 865 58.31 8.86 16.19
N VAL A 866 57.01 9.12 16.09
CA VAL A 866 56.40 10.45 16.14
C VAL A 866 55.39 10.47 17.27
N ASP A 867 55.49 11.43 18.18
CA ASP A 867 54.52 11.61 19.27
C ASP A 867 53.33 12.49 18.84
N LYS A 868 52.32 12.63 19.70
CA LYS A 868 51.13 13.47 19.42
C LYS A 868 51.40 14.97 19.54
N ALA A 869 52.55 15.35 20.10
CA ALA A 869 53.09 16.70 20.02
C ALA A 869 53.93 16.94 18.75
N ALA A 870 53.95 15.97 17.83
CA ALA A 870 54.71 15.98 16.57
C ALA A 870 56.23 16.08 16.75
N ASN A 871 56.78 15.75 17.92
CA ASN A 871 58.21 15.60 18.10
C ASN A 871 58.67 14.30 17.41
N HIS A 872 59.85 14.38 16.78
CA HIS A 872 60.49 13.24 16.13
C HIS A 872 61.59 12.69 17.03
N GLY A 873 61.55 11.38 17.29
CA GLY A 873 62.65 10.66 17.91
C GLY A 873 63.89 10.57 17.03
N GLU A 874 64.98 10.02 17.56
CA GLU A 874 66.12 9.60 16.74
C GLU A 874 65.71 8.44 15.79
N PRO A 875 66.31 8.32 14.60
CA PRO A 875 66.07 7.19 13.71
C PRO A 875 66.54 5.86 14.32
N SER A 876 65.91 4.77 13.89
CA SER A 876 66.50 3.44 14.01
C SER A 876 67.81 3.35 13.21
N GLN A 877 68.61 2.32 13.47
CA GLN A 877 69.70 1.96 12.55
C GLN A 877 69.17 1.61 11.15
N TRP A 878 70.02 1.78 10.13
CA TRP A 878 69.72 1.32 8.77
C TRP A 878 69.77 -0.21 8.68
N LEU A 879 68.79 -0.79 7.98
CA LEU A 879 68.84 -2.18 7.52
C LEU A 879 68.88 -2.23 5.99
N TYR A 880 69.59 -3.22 5.46
CA TYR A 880 69.87 -3.42 4.04
C TYR A 880 69.36 -4.78 3.59
N PHE A 881 68.69 -4.84 2.43
CA PHE A 881 68.23 -6.10 1.85
C PHE A 881 68.30 -6.05 0.32
N GLU A 882 68.37 -7.22 -0.32
CA GLU A 882 68.41 -7.33 -1.78
C GLU A 882 67.18 -8.09 -2.31
N CYS A 883 66.64 -7.55 -3.40
CA CYS A 883 65.52 -8.05 -4.16
C CYS A 883 66.07 -8.67 -5.47
N PRO A 884 66.35 -10.00 -5.52
CA PRO A 884 67.02 -10.62 -6.66
C PRO A 884 66.08 -10.80 -7.86
N ILE A 885 66.66 -11.01 -9.05
CA ILE A 885 65.93 -11.44 -10.26
C ILE A 885 65.34 -12.84 -10.01
N GLY A 886 64.06 -12.92 -9.64
CA GLY A 886 63.30 -14.16 -9.41
C GLY A 886 62.32 -14.47 -10.52
#